data_AF-A0A1C7H4N3-F1
#
_entry.id   AF-A0A1C7H4N3-F1
#
_cell.length_a   1.000
_cell.length_b   1.000
_cell.length_c   1.000
_cell.angle_alpha   90.00
_cell.angle_beta   90.00
_cell.angle_gamma   90.00
#
_symmetry.space_group_name_H-M   'P 1'
#
loop_
_entity.id
_entity.type
_entity.pdbx_description
1 polymer ?
#
loop_
_entity_poly.entity_id
_entity_poly.type
_entity_poly.pdbx_seq_one_letter_code
_entity_poly.pdbx_strand_id
1 'polypeptide(L)'
;MRHSCLFRPVSGLLGSILIYMAVTCSVSSCTDDTFNKYQQENTGLLTFDVKVPGNWTNGLSRAATDISIKRMSQSAHAEPLYLVTEISEVAADAAASDAVAKEAATRGSMVNSTDDFHTNFGLSAICYTGAWPEEEPTDWGTDFAHNLKIEKKEEGIWKSAEKLNWLGSGGIRFFAYSPYSSSDNGIVHSDKNQGGIPTLTYTVPTDVTKQQDLMTAMEDCPGGQGGAVNLNFEHALTAVTIKTGTKMLSGEVTEITISGVCGKGTCQIGAKNWEPDKDHADCSFSIKEEIKLDENKDDLMTKPGIELNKDEEGYTFMMIPQTLTDKATLTIVFADSISKTPHILTAELQKYTKDKTWVAGKKYTYSVNTTGIIVEPIIEMKINRANTLYPNGGYKGIDVITLTEDNLYTKMTEADKLEYLPVSGFLNDVSIAAYTRVVQASATDDESKEQIRKLDFKIEWSTDEGKTWEPAPSGNSNMGWRPDAPSTQTVADETDGKYPSVNGSILLPAQPQFTYMQNFLYGEGTTIEQAKLPKTVEDPGKGTATDPYDLVNNNTVAKESANCYIVNNYGYYTFPAYYGNTYGKDGNTSSYIHEGDIPSNVEDLVLPNFVDHNDQKITKGSIDGVANAILLWQDSPDLVTDVKLNEKKNGWVSFRVPKETINQGNAVIAVRNSEGTILWSWHIWVTHRKWDDSSCITMSNENLNQHGRSFIITPCNLGYCEPHEGDPERKIYMRFVADPKLVNGSSNGNGVILNKQITINGAPRLSSEKEAVAVITFTQPKITKSAAGDNTYYQWGRKDAMLPGVHNEDTYKNGLTGDRSALNEELDMVNKMFYSTEEFRFTSAETAQSIGKSIQLPHKFFIHKRPPTDDGKGVNGTPDDPVNNYKRRHWHDGTNTSYDLQTIMNYWNTQLVQSGNAHFVYNVTEKQNYKLPPNDQYVVKTIYDPSPAGFKIPPIKAFADFFDDVELELVPDPKPNNPDNKKTKGKPNADELHDKSSDFVGWKVDNINGRTFYFPATGVRDMGIKYKDIDYGTYPGFASITYIATSGFHDSGGTGSSCLILSIDKRNNDFFNHTKPVDGTNNAYGFTVRPIRDGQTGTGN
;
A
#
# COMPACT_ATOMS: atom_id res chain seq x y z
N MET A 1 29.18 -46.24 -58.68
CA MET A 1 30.24 -45.44 -58.04
C MET A 1 30.70 -46.18 -56.80
N ARG A 2 31.98 -46.62 -56.80
CA ARG A 2 32.92 -46.92 -55.69
C ARG A 2 32.34 -47.62 -54.43
N HIS A 3 32.78 -48.79 -53.96
CA HIS A 3 33.79 -49.79 -54.34
C HIS A 3 33.49 -51.07 -53.52
N SER A 4 33.38 -52.24 -54.19
CA SER A 4 34.01 -53.58 -53.93
C SER A 4 34.22 -54.10 -52.48
N CYS A 5 34.08 -55.39 -52.08
CA CYS A 5 33.89 -56.75 -52.63
C CYS A 5 33.42 -57.66 -51.44
N LEU A 6 32.46 -58.61 -51.51
CA LEU A 6 32.43 -59.96 -52.12
C LEU A 6 33.42 -61.03 -51.58
N PHE A 7 32.86 -62.24 -51.33
CA PHE A 7 33.43 -63.60 -51.19
C PHE A 7 33.67 -64.24 -49.79
N ARG A 8 32.78 -65.16 -49.39
CA ARG A 8 33.13 -66.56 -48.96
C ARG A 8 33.60 -67.34 -50.22
N PRO A 9 34.20 -68.57 -50.25
CA PRO A 9 34.22 -69.68 -49.26
C PRO A 9 35.49 -70.63 -49.31
N VAL A 10 35.38 -71.82 -48.68
CA VAL A 10 35.90 -73.18 -49.07
C VAL A 10 37.20 -73.77 -48.46
N SER A 11 36.98 -74.86 -47.69
CA SER A 11 37.75 -76.13 -47.54
C SER A 11 39.17 -76.10 -46.98
N GLY A 12 39.68 -77.11 -46.26
CA GLY A 12 39.18 -78.42 -45.89
C GLY A 12 40.36 -79.37 -45.53
N LEU A 13 40.06 -80.30 -44.62
CA LEU A 13 40.62 -81.65 -44.42
C LEU A 13 42.10 -81.91 -44.01
N LEU A 14 42.20 -82.95 -43.16
CA LEU A 14 43.30 -83.91 -42.93
C LEU A 14 44.50 -83.38 -42.12
N GLY A 15 45.11 -84.11 -41.19
CA GLY A 15 45.08 -85.51 -40.78
C GLY A 15 46.44 -85.79 -40.10
N SER A 16 46.45 -86.37 -38.90
CA SER A 16 47.02 -87.70 -38.65
C SER A 16 48.45 -87.77 -38.04
N ILE A 17 48.51 -88.41 -36.85
CA ILE A 17 49.44 -89.50 -36.45
C ILE A 17 50.87 -89.14 -35.99
N LEU A 18 51.23 -89.57 -34.75
CA LEU A 18 52.33 -90.51 -34.40
C LEU A 18 52.25 -90.78 -32.86
N ILE A 19 51.87 -91.97 -32.37
CA ILE A 19 52.72 -93.17 -32.07
C ILE A 19 53.52 -92.94 -30.75
N TYR A 20 53.58 -93.76 -29.70
CA TYR A 20 53.32 -95.19 -29.45
C TYR A 20 53.37 -95.51 -27.93
N MET A 21 52.78 -96.65 -27.54
CA MET A 21 53.18 -97.65 -26.51
C MET A 21 53.63 -97.18 -25.10
N ALA A 22 52.92 -97.53 -24.02
CA ALA A 22 52.73 -98.85 -23.40
C ALA A 22 53.88 -99.32 -22.48
N VAL A 23 53.44 -99.93 -21.37
CA VAL A 23 54.14 -100.86 -20.47
C VAL A 23 54.73 -100.26 -19.17
N THR A 24 53.87 -100.35 -18.16
CA THR A 24 54.11 -100.76 -16.76
C THR A 24 55.48 -101.36 -16.43
N CYS A 25 56.08 -100.97 -15.30
CA CYS A 25 56.36 -101.89 -14.18
C CYS A 25 57.11 -101.15 -13.06
N SER A 26 56.41 -101.01 -11.94
CA SER A 26 56.92 -100.83 -10.59
C SER A 26 57.84 -101.98 -10.14
N VAL A 27 58.91 -101.66 -9.41
CA VAL A 27 59.35 -102.19 -8.08
C VAL A 27 60.78 -101.67 -7.81
N SER A 28 60.97 -100.74 -6.88
CA SER A 28 61.30 -100.93 -5.45
C SER A 28 62.50 -101.84 -5.15
N SER A 29 63.52 -101.27 -4.49
CA SER A 29 64.33 -101.80 -3.35
C SER A 29 65.65 -100.99 -3.35
N CYS A 30 66.24 -100.47 -2.29
CA CYS A 30 66.05 -100.51 -0.85
C CYS A 30 66.75 -99.25 -0.27
N THR A 31 66.31 -98.88 0.94
CA THR A 31 66.98 -98.16 2.05
C THR A 31 68.50 -97.91 1.92
N ASP A 32 69.08 -96.79 2.38
CA ASP A 32 68.98 -96.34 3.77
C ASP A 32 69.49 -94.89 3.99
N ASP A 33 68.93 -94.29 5.04
CA ASP A 33 69.34 -93.17 5.90
C ASP A 33 70.60 -92.31 5.63
N THR A 34 70.44 -90.98 5.54
CA THR A 34 70.71 -89.99 6.62
C THR A 34 70.79 -88.55 6.09
N PHE A 35 70.14 -87.66 6.83
CA PHE A 35 70.08 -86.21 6.67
C PHE A 35 71.45 -85.52 6.55
N ASN A 36 71.67 -84.80 5.46
CA ASN A 36 71.90 -83.34 5.43
C ASN A 36 72.64 -82.95 4.16
N LYS A 37 71.96 -82.17 3.31
CA LYS A 37 72.47 -81.03 2.53
C LYS A 37 71.59 -80.86 1.30
N TYR A 38 70.57 -79.99 1.39
CA TYR A 38 70.28 -78.96 0.38
C TYR A 38 69.34 -77.92 1.03
N GLN A 39 69.97 -76.83 1.49
CA GLN A 39 69.49 -75.44 1.46
C GLN A 39 68.07 -75.12 1.96
N GLN A 40 67.95 -74.83 3.26
CA GLN A 40 67.16 -73.69 3.72
C GLN A 40 67.93 -72.42 3.35
N GLU A 41 67.71 -71.89 2.15
CA GLU A 41 68.09 -70.52 1.83
C GLU A 41 67.02 -69.56 2.40
N ASN A 42 67.33 -69.01 3.56
CA ASN A 42 67.07 -67.62 3.98
C ASN A 42 65.75 -66.95 3.51
N THR A 43 64.57 -67.49 3.83
CA THR A 43 63.28 -66.88 3.46
C THR A 43 62.80 -65.72 4.36
N GLY A 44 63.55 -65.37 5.43
CA GLY A 44 63.21 -64.27 6.35
C GLY A 44 61.99 -64.55 7.26
N LEU A 45 61.82 -63.74 8.31
CA LEU A 45 60.58 -63.74 9.11
C LEU A 45 59.41 -63.24 8.25
N LEU A 46 58.22 -63.80 8.45
CA LEU A 46 57.03 -63.39 7.72
C LEU A 46 56.60 -61.97 8.13
N THR A 47 56.48 -61.07 7.16
CA THR A 47 56.06 -59.66 7.35
C THR A 47 54.84 -59.34 6.51
N PHE A 48 54.14 -58.24 6.81
CA PHE A 48 52.90 -57.84 6.11
C PHE A 48 53.00 -56.42 5.58
N ASP A 49 52.58 -56.24 4.32
CA ASP A 49 52.36 -54.94 3.70
C ASP A 49 50.85 -54.71 3.57
N VAL A 50 50.36 -53.56 4.03
CA VAL A 50 48.93 -53.21 3.99
C VAL A 50 48.66 -52.30 2.80
N LYS A 51 47.69 -52.70 1.97
CA LYS A 51 47.12 -51.87 0.90
C LYS A 51 45.65 -51.64 1.16
N VAL A 52 45.23 -50.40 0.96
CA VAL A 52 43.87 -49.91 1.19
C VAL A 52 43.39 -49.25 -0.11
N PRO A 53 42.13 -49.40 -0.51
CA PRO A 53 41.56 -48.66 -1.63
C PRO A 53 41.65 -47.16 -1.38
N GLY A 54 41.96 -46.40 -2.43
CA GLY A 54 42.09 -44.94 -2.34
C GLY A 54 40.76 -44.19 -2.18
N ASN A 55 39.61 -44.88 -2.25
CA ASN A 55 38.24 -44.36 -2.11
C ASN A 55 37.23 -45.52 -1.95
N TRP A 56 36.06 -45.24 -1.37
CA TRP A 56 34.88 -46.12 -1.23
C TRP A 56 34.15 -46.45 -2.57
N THR A 57 34.87 -46.78 -3.64
CA THR A 57 34.29 -47.09 -4.97
C THR A 57 35.03 -48.23 -5.70
N ASN A 58 34.58 -49.48 -5.54
CA ASN A 58 34.97 -50.57 -6.45
C ASN A 58 33.91 -50.74 -7.55
N GLY A 59 34.05 -50.01 -8.66
CA GLY A 59 33.27 -50.26 -9.88
C GLY A 59 33.05 -49.05 -10.78
N LEU A 60 33.45 -49.17 -12.05
CA LEU A 60 33.01 -48.31 -13.15
C LEU A 60 31.51 -48.52 -13.38
N SER A 61 30.66 -47.68 -12.80
CA SER A 61 29.26 -47.59 -13.22
C SER A 61 28.84 -46.13 -13.38
N ARG A 62 28.41 -45.82 -14.59
CA ARG A 62 27.86 -44.54 -15.02
C ARG A 62 26.60 -44.22 -14.20
N ALA A 63 26.53 -43.02 -13.61
CA ALA A 63 25.36 -42.54 -12.89
C ALA A 63 24.12 -42.56 -13.83
N ALA A 64 23.11 -43.36 -13.47
CA ALA A 64 21.78 -43.20 -14.02
C ALA A 64 21.06 -42.16 -13.16
N THR A 65 20.83 -40.97 -13.71
CA THR A 65 19.97 -39.96 -13.11
C THR A 65 18.51 -40.37 -13.30
N ASP A 66 18.04 -41.34 -12.53
CA ASP A 66 16.61 -41.61 -12.41
C ASP A 66 16.01 -40.71 -11.33
N ILE A 67 15.55 -39.53 -11.75
CA ILE A 67 14.74 -38.65 -10.92
C ILE A 67 13.36 -39.30 -10.79
N SER A 68 13.08 -39.95 -9.65
CA SER A 68 11.73 -40.42 -9.33
C SER A 68 11.06 -39.46 -8.34
N ILE A 69 10.14 -38.64 -8.84
CA ILE A 69 9.26 -37.80 -8.00
C ILE A 69 8.02 -38.64 -7.68
N LYS A 70 7.90 -39.12 -6.43
CA LYS A 70 6.69 -39.82 -5.97
C LYS A 70 6.24 -39.32 -4.59
N ARG A 71 4.93 -39.10 -4.46
CA ARG A 71 4.20 -38.82 -3.21
C ARG A 71 4.21 -40.07 -2.31
N MET A 72 4.63 -39.93 -1.05
CA MET A 72 4.75 -41.06 -0.11
C MET A 72 3.46 -41.33 0.67
N SER A 73 3.28 -42.58 1.13
CA SER A 73 2.07 -43.13 1.77
C SER A 73 2.24 -43.32 3.29
N GLN A 74 1.12 -43.22 4.02
CA GLN A 74 0.95 -43.14 5.47
C GLN A 74 1.45 -44.34 6.32
N SER A 75 1.88 -44.03 7.55
CA SER A 75 1.69 -44.88 8.74
C SER A 75 0.90 -44.11 9.82
N ALA A 76 0.21 -44.82 10.70
CA ALA A 76 -0.94 -44.31 11.46
C ALA A 76 -0.66 -43.31 12.61
N HIS A 77 0.57 -42.83 12.82
CA HIS A 77 0.86 -41.84 13.88
C HIS A 77 2.05 -40.90 13.59
N ALA A 78 2.36 -40.62 12.32
CA ALA A 78 3.33 -39.58 11.98
C ALA A 78 2.87 -38.81 10.74
N GLU A 79 2.80 -37.50 10.86
CA GLU A 79 2.30 -36.60 9.83
C GLU A 79 3.38 -36.36 8.75
N PRO A 80 3.04 -36.25 7.45
CA PRO A 80 4.01 -36.28 6.37
C PRO A 80 4.69 -34.92 6.11
N LEU A 81 5.99 -34.96 5.79
CA LEU A 81 6.71 -33.93 5.04
C LEU A 81 7.52 -34.59 3.91
N TYR A 82 7.57 -33.93 2.75
CA TYR A 82 8.06 -34.49 1.49
C TYR A 82 9.58 -34.41 1.39
N LEU A 83 10.25 -35.57 1.35
CA LEU A 83 11.63 -35.69 0.91
C LEU A 83 11.67 -36.04 -0.58
N VAL A 84 12.53 -35.34 -1.34
CA VAL A 84 12.98 -35.81 -2.66
C VAL A 84 14.43 -36.26 -2.54
N THR A 85 14.61 -37.56 -2.45
CA THR A 85 15.91 -38.21 -2.33
C THR A 85 16.54 -38.42 -3.71
N GLU A 86 17.59 -37.67 -4.01
CA GLU A 86 18.48 -37.99 -5.14
C GLU A 86 19.62 -38.89 -4.65
N ILE A 87 19.71 -40.08 -5.25
CA ILE A 87 20.79 -41.06 -5.03
C ILE A 87 21.90 -40.73 -6.03
N SER A 88 23.10 -40.46 -5.53
CA SER A 88 24.30 -40.54 -6.36
C SER A 88 25.16 -41.70 -5.89
N GLU A 89 25.24 -42.78 -6.69
CA GLU A 89 26.45 -43.59 -6.70
C GLU A 89 27.54 -42.67 -7.28
N VAL A 90 28.51 -42.24 -6.47
CA VAL A 90 29.54 -41.29 -6.92
C VAL A 90 30.33 -41.95 -8.05
N ALA A 91 30.21 -41.40 -9.27
CA ALA A 91 31.14 -41.68 -10.36
C ALA A 91 32.35 -40.77 -10.17
N ALA A 92 33.55 -41.35 -10.20
CA ALA A 92 34.80 -40.60 -10.12
C ALA A 92 34.87 -39.57 -11.26
N ASP A 93 35.02 -38.28 -10.92
CA ASP A 93 35.96 -37.41 -11.62
C ASP A 93 36.25 -36.09 -10.89
N ALA A 94 37.50 -35.67 -11.07
CA ALA A 94 38.14 -34.37 -10.82
C ALA A 94 38.51 -33.99 -9.36
N ALA A 95 39.81 -34.14 -9.10
CA ALA A 95 40.57 -33.57 -8.00
C ALA A 95 40.57 -32.03 -7.97
N ALA A 96 40.54 -31.43 -6.77
CA ALA A 96 41.36 -30.28 -6.36
C ALA A 96 41.12 -29.91 -4.87
N SER A 97 42.22 -29.52 -4.20
CA SER A 97 42.38 -28.90 -2.86
C SER A 97 41.93 -29.75 -1.66
N ASP A 98 42.67 -29.92 -0.57
CA ASP A 98 43.71 -29.08 0.02
C ASP A 98 44.72 -29.89 0.83
N ALA A 99 45.92 -29.34 0.94
CA ALA A 99 46.94 -29.79 1.86
C ALA A 99 46.70 -29.20 3.26
N VAL A 100 47.10 -29.97 4.27
CA VAL A 100 47.40 -29.59 5.67
C VAL A 100 46.23 -29.62 6.66
N ALA A 101 46.13 -30.71 7.43
CA ALA A 101 46.32 -30.68 8.88
C ALA A 101 46.57 -32.11 9.40
N LYS A 102 47.71 -32.33 10.07
CA LYS A 102 47.95 -33.50 10.90
C LYS A 102 47.11 -33.36 12.17
N GLU A 103 45.93 -33.94 12.19
CA GLU A 103 45.23 -34.31 13.43
C GLU A 103 44.87 -35.79 13.36
N ALA A 104 44.95 -36.45 14.51
CA ALA A 104 44.70 -37.88 14.64
C ALA A 104 43.28 -38.20 14.14
N ALA A 105 43.15 -39.15 13.21
CA ALA A 105 41.86 -39.68 12.77
C ALA A 105 40.94 -39.91 13.97
N THR A 106 39.81 -39.20 13.98
CA THR A 106 38.74 -39.33 14.97
C THR A 106 38.18 -40.75 14.88
N ARG A 107 37.70 -41.32 16.00
CA ARG A 107 37.44 -42.77 16.16
C ARG A 107 36.29 -43.36 15.31
N GLY A 108 35.84 -42.69 14.25
CA GLY A 108 34.74 -43.10 13.35
C GLY A 108 34.82 -42.55 11.91
N SER A 109 35.98 -42.09 11.43
CA SER A 109 36.14 -41.58 10.06
C SER A 109 36.35 -42.69 9.02
N MET A 110 35.93 -42.47 7.76
CA MET A 110 36.18 -43.39 6.64
C MET A 110 37.69 -43.60 6.39
N VAL A 111 38.09 -44.84 6.09
CA VAL A 111 39.48 -45.14 5.72
C VAL A 111 39.67 -45.00 4.21
N ASN A 112 40.32 -43.92 3.75
CA ASN A 112 40.51 -43.66 2.31
C ASN A 112 41.97 -43.81 1.84
N SER A 113 42.88 -44.09 2.76
CA SER A 113 44.30 -44.25 2.46
C SER A 113 44.98 -45.16 3.46
N THR A 114 46.19 -45.61 3.14
CA THR A 114 47.02 -46.38 4.08
C THR A 114 47.44 -45.56 5.31
N ASP A 115 47.39 -44.22 5.22
CA ASP A 115 47.70 -43.33 6.35
C ASP A 115 46.56 -43.29 7.37
N ASP A 116 45.32 -43.42 6.91
CA ASP A 116 44.10 -43.44 7.74
C ASP A 116 43.75 -44.85 8.27
N PHE A 117 44.48 -45.88 7.82
CA PHE A 117 44.23 -47.26 8.20
C PHE A 117 44.43 -47.47 9.72
N HIS A 118 43.52 -48.23 10.34
CA HIS A 118 43.58 -48.54 11.77
C HIS A 118 44.95 -49.09 12.19
N THR A 119 45.42 -48.73 13.37
CA THR A 119 46.77 -49.08 13.86
C THR A 119 46.97 -50.56 14.19
N ASN A 120 45.93 -51.39 14.04
CA ASN A 120 45.95 -52.80 14.35
C ASN A 120 44.93 -53.58 13.51
N PHE A 121 45.21 -54.84 13.24
CA PHE A 121 44.32 -55.76 12.53
C PHE A 121 44.47 -57.19 13.09
N GLY A 122 43.45 -58.03 12.92
CA GLY A 122 43.50 -59.44 13.28
C GLY A 122 43.84 -60.31 12.08
N LEU A 123 44.65 -61.34 12.31
CA LEU A 123 45.13 -62.26 11.29
C LEU A 123 44.83 -63.71 11.66
N SER A 124 44.16 -64.40 10.75
CA SER A 124 43.95 -65.83 10.76
C SER A 124 44.56 -66.45 9.49
N ALA A 125 44.97 -67.72 9.53
CA ALA A 125 45.55 -68.37 8.36
C ALA A 125 45.37 -69.88 8.41
N ILE A 126 45.17 -70.47 7.22
CA ILE A 126 44.98 -71.90 7.01
C ILE A 126 46.08 -72.43 6.08
N CYS A 127 46.77 -73.50 6.51
CA CYS A 127 47.70 -74.23 5.67
C CYS A 127 46.98 -75.28 4.82
N TYR A 128 47.40 -75.45 3.57
CA TYR A 128 46.86 -76.49 2.70
C TYR A 128 47.89 -77.04 1.72
N THR A 129 47.60 -78.21 1.16
CA THR A 129 48.42 -78.85 0.12
C THR A 129 47.59 -79.08 -1.13
N GLY A 130 48.13 -78.72 -2.30
CA GLY A 130 47.41 -78.81 -3.58
C GLY A 130 46.78 -77.48 -4.00
N ALA A 131 45.74 -77.52 -4.82
CA ALA A 131 44.93 -76.34 -5.13
C ALA A 131 43.89 -76.11 -4.02
N TRP A 132 43.55 -74.85 -3.74
CA TRP A 132 42.43 -74.53 -2.87
C TRP A 132 41.13 -75.12 -3.45
N PRO A 133 40.25 -75.73 -2.63
CA PRO A 133 39.04 -76.39 -3.12
C PRO A 133 38.07 -75.38 -3.77
N GLU A 134 37.28 -75.84 -4.75
CA GLU A 134 36.25 -74.99 -5.39
C GLU A 134 35.08 -74.68 -4.44
N GLU A 135 34.74 -75.61 -3.52
CA GLU A 135 33.80 -75.37 -2.42
C GLU A 135 34.60 -75.05 -1.15
N GLU A 136 34.23 -73.97 -0.46
CA GLU A 136 34.97 -73.53 0.72
C GLU A 136 34.90 -74.58 1.84
N PRO A 137 36.03 -74.90 2.48
CA PRO A 137 36.08 -75.94 3.49
C PRO A 137 35.26 -75.52 4.73
N THR A 138 34.53 -76.48 5.31
CA THR A 138 33.68 -76.25 6.49
C THR A 138 34.22 -76.89 7.77
N ASP A 139 35.25 -77.73 7.65
CA ASP A 139 35.86 -78.50 8.73
C ASP A 139 37.35 -78.16 8.96
N TRP A 140 37.92 -77.24 8.18
CA TRP A 140 39.33 -76.84 8.30
C TRP A 140 39.53 -75.83 9.43
N GLY A 141 40.54 -76.02 10.26
CA GLY A 141 40.90 -75.06 11.32
C GLY A 141 41.93 -74.04 10.83
N THR A 142 41.97 -72.88 11.47
CA THR A 142 43.06 -71.91 11.31
C THR A 142 44.31 -72.34 12.07
N ASP A 143 44.98 -73.35 11.52
CA ASP A 143 46.11 -74.06 12.10
C ASP A 143 47.42 -73.25 12.11
N PHE A 144 47.58 -72.32 11.17
CA PHE A 144 48.77 -71.47 11.07
C PHE A 144 48.73 -70.25 12.00
N ALA A 145 47.59 -69.58 12.06
CA ALA A 145 47.35 -68.40 12.90
C ALA A 145 45.85 -68.28 13.17
N HIS A 146 45.44 -67.97 14.41
CA HIS A 146 44.03 -67.72 14.73
C HIS A 146 43.88 -66.39 15.45
N ASN A 147 43.19 -65.43 14.82
CA ASN A 147 42.90 -64.09 15.32
C ASN A 147 44.11 -63.41 16.02
N LEU A 148 45.29 -63.53 15.43
CA LEU A 148 46.51 -62.92 15.93
C LEU A 148 46.45 -61.41 15.73
N LYS A 149 46.65 -60.66 16.81
CA LYS A 149 46.72 -59.19 16.74
C LYS A 149 48.04 -58.74 16.12
N ILE A 150 47.95 -58.01 15.01
CA ILE A 150 49.07 -57.35 14.36
C ILE A 150 48.97 -55.86 14.63
N GLU A 151 50.07 -55.22 15.08
CA GLU A 151 50.10 -53.80 15.42
C GLU A 151 51.14 -53.04 14.57
N LYS A 152 50.81 -51.80 14.20
CA LYS A 152 51.73 -50.86 13.52
C LYS A 152 52.68 -50.27 14.57
N LYS A 153 53.98 -50.54 14.46
CA LYS A 153 54.98 -50.01 15.41
C LYS A 153 55.74 -48.79 14.87
N GLU A 154 56.05 -48.78 13.58
CA GLU A 154 56.76 -47.71 12.84
C GLU A 154 56.17 -47.61 11.42
N GLU A 155 56.50 -46.56 10.66
CA GLU A 155 55.91 -46.28 9.34
C GLU A 155 56.10 -47.49 8.39
N GLY A 156 55.00 -48.16 8.03
CA GLY A 156 54.98 -49.33 7.15
C GLY A 156 55.33 -50.68 7.77
N ILE A 157 55.68 -50.77 9.07
CA ILE A 157 56.11 -52.03 9.70
C ILE A 157 55.04 -52.61 10.64
N TRP A 158 54.47 -53.74 10.24
CA TRP A 158 53.44 -54.49 10.95
C TRP A 158 54.01 -55.73 11.65
N LYS A 159 53.75 -55.89 12.96
CA LYS A 159 54.30 -57.02 13.74
C LYS A 159 53.25 -57.64 14.67
N SER A 160 53.22 -58.97 14.73
CA SER A 160 52.59 -59.76 15.78
C SER A 160 53.52 -59.91 17.00
N ALA A 161 52.93 -60.23 18.16
CA ALA A 161 53.69 -60.71 19.32
C ALA A 161 54.29 -62.11 19.08
N GLU A 162 53.60 -62.94 18.29
CA GLU A 162 54.04 -64.28 17.89
C GLU A 162 54.89 -64.23 16.61
N LYS A 163 55.97 -65.02 16.53
CA LYS A 163 56.85 -65.06 15.34
C LYS A 163 56.33 -66.11 14.36
N LEU A 164 55.87 -65.66 13.19
CA LEU A 164 55.46 -66.54 12.09
C LEU A 164 56.61 -66.78 11.11
N ASN A 165 56.80 -68.03 10.69
CA ASN A 165 57.81 -68.44 9.71
C ASN A 165 57.13 -69.03 8.46
N TRP A 166 57.73 -68.82 7.29
CA TRP A 166 57.31 -69.48 6.05
C TRP A 166 57.46 -71.02 6.16
N LEU A 167 56.49 -71.78 5.63
CA LEU A 167 56.45 -73.25 5.72
C LEU A 167 57.47 -73.96 4.83
N GLY A 168 57.96 -73.28 3.78
CA GLY A 168 58.88 -73.81 2.77
C GLY A 168 58.21 -74.60 1.64
N SER A 169 57.01 -75.16 1.84
CA SER A 169 56.21 -75.84 0.81
C SER A 169 54.70 -75.76 1.12
N GLY A 170 53.83 -76.18 0.20
CA GLY A 170 52.36 -76.06 0.33
C GLY A 170 51.83 -74.65 0.02
N GLY A 171 50.61 -74.35 0.45
CA GLY A 171 49.97 -73.02 0.37
C GLY A 171 49.53 -72.53 1.74
N ILE A 172 49.50 -71.22 1.93
CA ILE A 172 49.00 -70.53 3.12
C ILE A 172 47.99 -69.49 2.66
N ARG A 173 46.74 -69.62 3.09
CA ARG A 173 45.73 -68.59 2.88
C ARG A 173 45.56 -67.76 4.13
N PHE A 174 45.82 -66.46 4.02
CA PHE A 174 45.67 -65.47 5.07
C PHE A 174 44.30 -64.82 4.99
N PHE A 175 43.69 -64.63 6.15
CA PHE A 175 42.42 -63.95 6.38
C PHE A 175 42.67 -62.85 7.39
N ALA A 176 42.56 -61.59 6.99
CA ALA A 176 42.80 -60.46 7.86
C ALA A 176 41.59 -59.54 7.96
N TYR A 177 41.43 -58.87 9.10
CA TYR A 177 40.39 -57.86 9.31
C TYR A 177 40.87 -56.73 10.20
N SER A 178 40.34 -55.52 10.00
CA SER A 178 40.77 -54.31 10.67
C SER A 178 39.56 -53.42 10.97
N PRO A 179 39.42 -52.82 12.15
CA PRO A 179 40.32 -52.91 13.30
C PRO A 179 40.22 -54.25 14.04
N TYR A 180 41.20 -54.56 14.89
CA TYR A 180 41.17 -55.78 15.71
C TYR A 180 39.95 -55.81 16.65
N SER A 181 39.37 -56.99 16.86
CA SER A 181 38.19 -57.17 17.72
C SER A 181 38.43 -56.63 19.13
N SER A 182 37.51 -55.80 19.63
CA SER A 182 37.52 -55.31 21.00
C SER A 182 36.08 -55.20 21.54
N SER A 183 35.92 -55.07 22.85
CA SER A 183 34.61 -54.84 23.46
C SER A 183 33.92 -53.56 22.96
N ASP A 184 34.71 -52.60 22.45
CA ASP A 184 34.25 -51.23 22.21
C ASP A 184 33.85 -50.98 20.75
N ASN A 185 34.29 -51.82 19.81
CA ASN A 185 34.02 -51.66 18.37
C ASN A 185 33.01 -52.66 17.80
N GLY A 186 32.38 -53.48 18.64
CA GLY A 186 31.28 -54.36 18.22
C GLY A 186 31.68 -55.55 17.33
N ILE A 187 32.98 -55.82 17.16
CA ILE A 187 33.50 -56.90 16.31
C ILE A 187 33.84 -58.12 17.17
N VAL A 188 33.36 -59.30 16.76
CA VAL A 188 33.66 -60.60 17.37
C VAL A 188 34.16 -61.56 16.29
N HIS A 189 35.32 -62.17 16.51
CA HIS A 189 35.86 -63.20 15.63
C HIS A 189 35.34 -64.59 16.04
N SER A 190 35.13 -65.48 15.06
CA SER A 190 34.81 -66.90 15.26
C SER A 190 35.74 -67.60 16.27
N ASP A 191 35.19 -68.57 17.01
CA ASP A 191 35.94 -69.37 17.98
C ASP A 191 37.00 -70.24 17.32
N LYS A 192 38.12 -70.48 18.01
CA LYS A 192 39.24 -71.32 17.52
C LYS A 192 38.84 -72.75 17.12
N ASN A 193 37.75 -73.27 17.70
CA ASN A 193 37.25 -74.62 17.43
C ASN A 193 36.17 -74.66 16.34
N GLN A 194 35.78 -73.51 15.79
CA GLN A 194 34.84 -73.42 14.68
C GLN A 194 35.57 -73.79 13.38
N GLY A 195 35.12 -74.87 12.72
CA GLY A 195 35.67 -75.30 11.44
C GLY A 195 35.26 -74.38 10.29
N GLY A 196 36.11 -74.34 9.26
CA GLY A 196 35.94 -73.59 8.02
C GLY A 196 36.62 -72.23 8.01
N ILE A 197 36.28 -71.41 7.03
CA ILE A 197 36.80 -70.03 6.93
C ILE A 197 36.36 -69.23 8.16
N PRO A 198 37.27 -68.48 8.81
CA PRO A 198 36.93 -67.59 9.91
C PRO A 198 35.83 -66.61 9.58
N THR A 199 34.90 -66.43 10.52
CA THR A 199 33.83 -65.44 10.42
C THR A 199 34.01 -64.31 11.42
N LEU A 200 33.41 -63.16 11.10
CA LEU A 200 33.25 -62.00 11.96
C LEU A 200 31.77 -61.75 12.20
N THR A 201 31.37 -61.62 13.46
CA THR A 201 30.09 -61.05 13.85
C THR A 201 30.30 -59.59 14.20
N TYR A 202 29.55 -58.68 13.57
CA TYR A 202 29.59 -57.25 13.84
C TYR A 202 28.23 -56.79 14.36
N THR A 203 28.25 -56.08 15.48
CA THR A 203 27.09 -55.36 16.04
C THR A 203 27.35 -53.88 15.89
N VAL A 204 26.52 -53.20 15.09
CA VAL A 204 26.63 -51.77 14.80
C VAL A 204 26.45 -50.98 16.11
N PRO A 205 27.45 -50.19 16.54
CA PRO A 205 27.31 -49.33 17.71
C PRO A 205 26.15 -48.33 17.57
N THR A 206 25.39 -48.12 18.66
CA THR A 206 24.28 -47.15 18.68
C THR A 206 24.76 -45.70 18.59
N ASP A 207 25.95 -45.44 19.13
CA ASP A 207 26.66 -44.17 19.02
C ASP A 207 27.44 -44.15 17.71
N VAL A 208 27.02 -43.30 16.77
CA VAL A 208 27.57 -43.26 15.41
C VAL A 208 29.07 -42.98 15.40
N THR A 209 29.56 -42.17 16.36
CA THR A 209 30.99 -41.82 16.47
C THR A 209 31.91 -43.01 16.83
N LYS A 210 31.31 -44.14 17.24
CA LYS A 210 32.02 -45.39 17.53
C LYS A 210 31.92 -46.42 16.41
N GLN A 211 31.17 -46.14 15.36
CA GLN A 211 31.05 -47.04 14.22
C GLN A 211 32.32 -46.94 13.37
N GLN A 212 33.18 -47.96 13.47
CA GLN A 212 34.46 -48.00 12.78
C GLN A 212 34.32 -48.64 11.40
N ASP A 213 35.16 -48.22 10.45
CA ASP A 213 35.20 -48.77 9.09
C ASP A 213 35.82 -50.18 9.09
N LEU A 214 34.99 -51.21 9.29
CA LEU A 214 35.48 -52.59 9.28
C LEU A 214 35.92 -52.99 7.86
N MET A 215 37.19 -53.36 7.74
CA MET A 215 37.82 -53.83 6.51
C MET A 215 38.27 -55.27 6.63
N THR A 216 38.30 -56.02 5.53
CA THR A 216 38.80 -57.40 5.46
C THR A 216 39.73 -57.61 4.27
N ALA A 217 40.73 -58.48 4.40
CA ALA A 217 41.61 -58.91 3.31
C ALA A 217 41.71 -60.43 3.28
N MET A 218 41.88 -61.00 2.09
CA MET A 218 42.21 -62.40 1.90
C MET A 218 43.33 -62.50 0.88
N GLU A 219 44.40 -63.23 1.21
CA GLU A 219 45.54 -63.40 0.32
C GLU A 219 46.02 -64.86 0.36
N ASP A 220 46.27 -65.45 -0.80
CA ASP A 220 46.73 -66.83 -0.93
C ASP A 220 48.18 -66.87 -1.40
N CYS A 221 49.06 -67.48 -0.60
CA CYS A 221 50.50 -67.43 -0.80
C CYS A 221 51.10 -68.84 -0.88
N PRO A 222 52.04 -69.11 -1.81
CA PRO A 222 52.87 -70.31 -1.74
C PRO A 222 53.69 -70.33 -0.44
N GLY A 223 53.73 -71.47 0.25
CA GLY A 223 54.43 -71.62 1.53
C GLY A 223 55.95 -71.35 1.47
N GLY A 224 56.54 -71.34 0.27
CA GLY A 224 57.94 -71.00 0.00
C GLY A 224 58.18 -69.61 -0.61
N GLN A 225 57.17 -68.72 -0.67
CA GLN A 225 57.26 -67.42 -1.34
C GLN A 225 58.39 -66.51 -0.79
N GLY A 226 58.53 -66.45 0.55
CA GLY A 226 59.47 -65.55 1.22
C GLY A 226 59.04 -64.07 1.14
N GLY A 227 59.60 -63.21 2.00
CA GLY A 227 59.31 -61.77 2.01
C GLY A 227 57.96 -61.39 2.63
N ALA A 228 57.42 -60.22 2.23
CA ALA A 228 56.19 -59.64 2.79
C ALA A 228 54.91 -60.13 2.06
N VAL A 229 53.88 -60.45 2.84
CA VAL A 229 52.52 -60.75 2.36
C VAL A 229 51.79 -59.43 2.10
N ASN A 230 51.34 -59.22 0.86
CA ASN A 230 50.56 -58.04 0.49
C ASN A 230 49.08 -58.27 0.85
N LEU A 231 48.60 -57.67 1.94
CA LEU A 231 47.19 -57.73 2.33
C LEU A 231 46.43 -56.56 1.68
N ASN A 232 45.56 -56.88 0.72
CA ASN A 232 44.68 -55.93 0.07
C ASN A 232 43.36 -55.85 0.85
N PHE A 233 43.21 -54.87 1.73
CA PHE A 233 42.00 -54.68 2.52
C PHE A 233 40.88 -54.06 1.66
N GLU A 234 39.68 -54.60 1.76
CA GLU A 234 38.45 -54.05 1.20
C GLU A 234 37.49 -53.68 2.35
N HIS A 235 36.67 -52.65 2.16
CA HIS A 235 35.61 -52.27 3.10
C HIS A 235 34.55 -53.36 3.19
N ALA A 236 34.30 -53.87 4.39
CA ALA A 236 33.31 -54.91 4.64
C ALA A 236 31.91 -54.33 4.92
N LEU A 237 31.82 -53.05 5.31
CA LEU A 237 30.56 -52.36 5.62
C LEU A 237 30.02 -51.57 4.43
N THR A 238 28.88 -50.91 4.62
CA THR A 238 28.39 -49.83 3.76
C THR A 238 28.49 -48.49 4.51
N ALA A 239 28.86 -47.42 3.81
CA ALA A 239 28.85 -46.07 4.36
C ALA A 239 27.60 -45.32 3.89
N VAL A 240 26.87 -44.69 4.81
CA VAL A 240 25.68 -43.89 4.48
C VAL A 240 25.90 -42.43 4.89
N THR A 241 25.73 -41.52 3.93
CA THR A 241 25.78 -40.07 4.15
C THR A 241 24.54 -39.35 3.65
N ILE A 242 24.27 -38.20 4.24
CA ILE A 242 23.11 -37.35 3.99
C ILE A 242 23.64 -35.96 3.63
N LYS A 243 23.11 -35.36 2.57
CA LYS A 243 23.46 -34.00 2.15
C LYS A 243 22.23 -33.18 1.79
N THR A 244 22.36 -31.85 1.76
CA THR A 244 21.31 -30.98 1.20
C THR A 244 21.22 -31.18 -0.32
N GLY A 245 19.99 -31.26 -0.84
CA GLY A 245 19.69 -31.26 -2.25
C GLY A 245 19.52 -29.84 -2.82
N THR A 246 19.08 -29.74 -4.07
CA THR A 246 18.94 -28.46 -4.81
C THR A 246 17.81 -27.56 -4.35
N LYS A 247 16.88 -28.06 -3.52
CA LYS A 247 15.68 -27.37 -3.04
C LYS A 247 15.50 -27.55 -1.53
N MET A 248 16.57 -27.29 -0.78
CA MET A 248 16.57 -27.29 0.68
C MET A 248 16.41 -25.85 1.18
N LEU A 249 15.41 -25.59 2.02
CA LEU A 249 15.24 -24.31 2.71
C LEU A 249 16.37 -24.10 3.73
N SER A 250 16.74 -22.84 3.92
CA SER A 250 17.57 -22.40 5.04
C SER A 250 16.87 -22.58 6.38
N GLY A 251 17.65 -22.73 7.45
CA GLY A 251 17.14 -23.07 8.77
C GLY A 251 18.14 -23.89 9.57
N GLU A 252 17.63 -24.85 10.34
CA GLU A 252 18.41 -25.61 11.31
C GLU A 252 17.98 -27.08 11.30
N VAL A 253 18.93 -28.00 11.16
CA VAL A 253 18.73 -29.45 11.35
C VAL A 253 19.23 -29.82 12.73
N THR A 254 18.43 -30.52 13.53
CA THR A 254 18.75 -30.82 14.94
C THR A 254 18.87 -32.31 15.24
N GLU A 255 18.31 -33.18 14.40
CA GLU A 255 18.40 -34.64 14.56
C GLU A 255 18.30 -35.35 13.21
N ILE A 256 19.08 -36.43 13.05
CA ILE A 256 19.08 -37.33 11.89
C ILE A 256 19.02 -38.77 12.39
N THR A 257 18.07 -39.56 11.93
CA THR A 257 17.85 -40.93 12.41
C THR A 257 17.63 -41.91 11.26
N ILE A 258 18.37 -43.01 11.24
CA ILE A 258 18.07 -44.20 10.40
C ILE A 258 17.39 -45.25 11.28
N SER A 259 16.24 -45.77 10.89
CA SER A 259 15.47 -46.80 11.62
C SER A 259 15.05 -47.95 10.71
N GLY A 260 14.64 -49.08 11.30
CA GLY A 260 14.12 -50.23 10.54
C GLY A 260 15.18 -50.98 9.73
N VAL A 261 16.44 -50.88 10.15
CA VAL A 261 17.60 -51.52 9.52
C VAL A 261 18.21 -52.54 10.46
N CYS A 262 18.85 -53.56 9.90
CA CYS A 262 19.52 -54.59 10.66
C CYS A 262 20.81 -54.05 11.30
N GLY A 263 20.94 -54.22 12.61
CA GLY A 263 22.06 -53.72 13.42
C GLY A 263 23.14 -54.76 13.72
N LYS A 264 23.00 -56.01 13.26
CA LYS A 264 23.97 -57.08 13.54
C LYS A 264 24.00 -58.14 12.44
N GLY A 265 25.17 -58.65 12.11
CA GLY A 265 25.32 -59.71 11.11
C GLY A 265 26.63 -60.48 11.25
N THR A 266 26.77 -61.55 10.47
CA THR A 266 27.98 -62.37 10.41
C THR A 266 28.49 -62.48 8.96
N CYS A 267 29.79 -62.32 8.73
CA CYS A 267 30.42 -62.52 7.42
C CYS A 267 31.66 -63.40 7.51
N GLN A 268 31.99 -64.13 6.45
CA GLN A 268 33.30 -64.78 6.33
C GLN A 268 34.36 -63.72 6.00
N ILE A 269 35.54 -63.81 6.60
CA ILE A 269 36.63 -62.87 6.33
C ILE A 269 37.05 -63.02 4.87
N GLY A 270 37.01 -61.92 4.10
CA GLY A 270 37.28 -61.91 2.66
C GLY A 270 36.05 -62.14 1.77
N ALA A 271 34.89 -62.47 2.35
CA ALA A 271 33.62 -62.54 1.61
C ALA A 271 32.93 -61.17 1.57
N LYS A 272 32.14 -60.94 0.50
CA LYS A 272 31.40 -59.68 0.30
C LYS A 272 29.95 -59.72 0.84
N ASN A 273 29.51 -60.86 1.35
CA ASN A 273 28.13 -61.09 1.78
C ASN A 273 28.06 -61.22 3.31
N TRP A 274 27.13 -60.49 3.91
CA TRP A 274 26.78 -60.60 5.32
C TRP A 274 25.49 -61.41 5.47
N GLU A 275 25.44 -62.27 6.48
CA GLU A 275 24.24 -62.93 6.96
C GLU A 275 23.63 -62.09 8.11
N PRO A 276 22.50 -61.40 7.89
CA PRO A 276 21.90 -60.54 8.91
C PRO A 276 21.32 -61.35 10.07
N ASP A 277 21.47 -60.84 11.30
CA ASP A 277 20.86 -61.42 12.50
C ASP A 277 19.37 -61.04 12.56
N LYS A 278 18.50 -62.04 12.50
CA LYS A 278 17.04 -61.85 12.48
C LYS A 278 16.50 -61.21 13.76
N ASP A 279 17.18 -61.39 14.89
CA ASP A 279 16.77 -60.81 16.18
C ASP A 279 17.09 -59.31 16.26
N HIS A 280 17.88 -58.79 15.31
CA HIS A 280 18.32 -57.40 15.24
C HIS A 280 17.92 -56.75 13.92
N ALA A 281 16.80 -57.17 13.32
CA ALA A 281 16.35 -56.68 12.01
C ALA A 281 15.69 -55.29 12.01
N ASP A 282 15.42 -54.70 13.19
CA ASP A 282 14.65 -53.47 13.37
C ASP A 282 15.34 -52.53 14.38
N CYS A 283 16.55 -52.07 14.04
CA CYS A 283 17.36 -51.18 14.87
C CYS A 283 17.31 -49.72 14.39
N SER A 284 17.64 -48.78 15.29
CA SER A 284 17.67 -47.34 15.03
C SER A 284 18.99 -46.70 15.49
N PHE A 285 19.49 -45.75 14.69
CA PHE A 285 20.75 -45.04 14.90
C PHE A 285 20.53 -43.56 14.65
N SER A 286 20.95 -42.69 15.58
CA SER A 286 20.64 -41.25 15.53
C SER A 286 21.86 -40.38 15.79
N ILE A 287 21.88 -39.21 15.14
CA ILE A 287 22.82 -38.11 15.35
C ILE A 287 22.00 -36.93 15.86
N LYS A 288 22.40 -36.34 16.99
CA LYS A 288 21.73 -35.20 17.63
C LYS A 288 22.68 -34.01 17.71
N GLU A 289 22.99 -33.46 16.54
CA GLU A 289 23.88 -32.31 16.39
C GLU A 289 23.15 -31.20 15.64
N GLU A 290 23.39 -29.95 16.05
CA GLU A 290 22.79 -28.77 15.44
C GLU A 290 23.58 -28.35 14.19
N ILE A 291 22.91 -28.32 13.05
CA ILE A 291 23.50 -27.93 11.77
C ILE A 291 22.74 -26.75 11.21
N LYS A 292 23.43 -25.61 11.13
CA LYS A 292 22.90 -24.38 10.55
C LYS A 292 23.01 -24.41 9.04
N LEU A 293 21.89 -24.16 8.38
CA LEU A 293 21.76 -24.07 6.95
C LEU A 293 21.53 -22.60 6.59
N ASP A 294 22.63 -21.90 6.33
CA ASP A 294 22.58 -20.48 6.01
C ASP A 294 21.80 -20.20 4.72
N GLU A 295 21.09 -19.07 4.70
CA GLU A 295 20.45 -18.50 3.50
C GLU A 295 21.50 -18.18 2.43
N ASN A 296 21.18 -18.49 1.17
CA ASN A 296 21.88 -17.85 0.07
C ASN A 296 21.49 -16.36 0.04
N LYS A 297 22.39 -15.48 -0.41
CA LYS A 297 22.21 -14.01 -0.32
C LYS A 297 20.85 -13.50 -0.85
N ASP A 298 20.25 -14.19 -1.82
CA ASP A 298 19.06 -13.75 -2.54
C ASP A 298 17.93 -14.80 -2.63
N ASP A 299 18.00 -15.90 -1.86
CA ASP A 299 17.01 -16.98 -1.88
C ASP A 299 16.82 -17.55 -0.46
N LEU A 300 15.61 -18.00 -0.15
CA LEU A 300 15.32 -18.74 1.09
C LEU A 300 15.96 -20.14 1.10
N MET A 301 16.44 -20.61 -0.05
CA MET A 301 17.16 -21.88 -0.17
C MET A 301 18.58 -21.77 0.38
N THR A 302 19.04 -22.83 1.02
CA THR A 302 20.46 -22.99 1.39
C THR A 302 21.29 -23.54 0.22
N LYS A 303 22.61 -23.55 0.38
CA LYS A 303 23.52 -24.10 -0.63
C LYS A 303 23.32 -25.63 -0.77
N PRO A 304 23.23 -26.18 -1.99
CA PRO A 304 23.16 -27.62 -2.18
C PRO A 304 24.49 -28.31 -1.87
N GLY A 305 24.43 -29.57 -1.45
CA GLY A 305 25.58 -30.42 -1.19
C GLY A 305 26.24 -30.25 0.17
N ILE A 306 25.63 -29.52 1.11
CA ILE A 306 26.09 -29.45 2.50
C ILE A 306 25.88 -30.83 3.13
N GLU A 307 26.95 -31.48 3.58
CA GLU A 307 26.88 -32.77 4.26
C GLU A 307 26.31 -32.57 5.68
N LEU A 308 25.21 -33.27 5.96
CA LEU A 308 24.47 -33.20 7.23
C LEU A 308 25.00 -34.19 8.27
N ASN A 309 25.86 -35.13 7.89
CA ASN A 309 26.52 -36.04 8.83
C ASN A 309 27.99 -36.18 8.44
N LYS A 310 28.76 -35.13 8.75
CA LYS A 310 30.14 -34.97 8.27
C LYS A 310 31.04 -36.11 8.76
N ASP A 311 31.86 -36.61 7.85
CA ASP A 311 32.82 -37.68 8.14
C ASP A 311 33.95 -37.24 9.08
N GLU A 312 34.42 -35.99 8.94
CA GLU A 312 35.48 -35.40 9.79
C GLU A 312 35.11 -35.43 11.29
N GLU A 313 33.81 -35.32 11.58
CA GLU A 313 33.24 -35.35 12.93
C GLU A 313 32.89 -36.79 13.38
N GLY A 314 33.09 -37.80 12.52
CA GLY A 314 32.81 -39.21 12.81
C GLY A 314 31.32 -39.59 12.73
N TYR A 315 30.50 -38.82 12.02
CA TYR A 315 29.05 -39.03 11.93
C TYR A 315 28.60 -39.84 10.70
N THR A 316 29.52 -40.43 9.95
CA THR A 316 29.19 -41.36 8.86
C THR A 316 28.54 -42.63 9.44
N PHE A 317 27.37 -43.02 8.93
CA PHE A 317 26.74 -44.28 9.35
C PHE A 317 27.45 -45.47 8.67
N MET A 318 28.17 -46.28 9.44
CA MET A 318 28.84 -47.50 8.98
C MET A 318 27.97 -48.72 9.29
N MET A 319 27.22 -49.15 8.30
CA MET A 319 26.16 -50.15 8.45
C MET A 319 26.56 -51.50 7.84
N ILE A 320 25.96 -52.58 8.33
CA ILE A 320 26.12 -53.89 7.66
C ILE A 320 25.39 -53.88 6.30
N PRO A 321 25.99 -54.47 5.25
CA PRO A 321 25.32 -54.78 3.99
C PRO A 321 24.06 -55.60 4.21
N GLN A 322 22.95 -55.19 3.61
CA GLN A 322 21.63 -55.78 3.86
C GLN A 322 20.59 -55.43 2.78
N THR A 323 19.56 -56.25 2.67
CA THR A 323 18.35 -55.91 1.92
C THR A 323 17.45 -55.04 2.77
N LEU A 324 17.09 -53.86 2.27
CA LEU A 324 16.23 -52.92 2.98
C LEU A 324 14.76 -53.39 2.92
N THR A 325 14.07 -53.31 4.05
CA THR A 325 12.63 -53.58 4.15
C THR A 325 11.81 -52.31 3.94
N ASP A 326 10.50 -52.45 3.81
CA ASP A 326 9.56 -51.31 3.78
C ASP A 326 9.52 -50.52 5.11
N LYS A 327 10.07 -51.08 6.20
CA LYS A 327 10.24 -50.41 7.48
C LYS A 327 11.48 -49.53 7.57
N ALA A 328 12.44 -49.66 6.64
CA ALA A 328 13.69 -48.90 6.70
C ALA A 328 13.45 -47.42 6.38
N THR A 329 13.72 -46.52 7.32
CA THR A 329 13.44 -45.09 7.19
C THR A 329 14.62 -44.20 7.55
N LEU A 330 14.71 -43.04 6.89
CA LEU A 330 15.54 -41.90 7.27
C LEU A 330 14.61 -40.79 7.79
N THR A 331 14.88 -40.29 8.99
CA THR A 331 14.14 -39.20 9.64
C THR A 331 15.07 -38.02 9.92
N ILE A 332 14.63 -36.78 9.67
CA ILE A 332 15.40 -35.55 9.92
C ILE A 332 14.49 -34.54 10.63
N VAL A 333 14.94 -33.94 11.72
CA VAL A 333 14.25 -32.84 12.39
C VAL A 333 14.82 -31.51 11.87
N PHE A 334 13.99 -30.70 11.21
CA PHE A 334 14.38 -29.45 10.52
C PHE A 334 13.43 -28.30 10.88
N ALA A 335 13.97 -27.14 11.25
CA ALA A 335 13.21 -25.90 11.43
C ALA A 335 13.63 -24.87 10.38
N ASP A 336 12.70 -24.29 9.61
CA ASP A 336 13.02 -23.27 8.60
C ASP A 336 13.30 -21.88 9.21
N SER A 337 14.02 -21.03 8.48
CA SER A 337 14.43 -19.71 8.99
C SER A 337 13.28 -18.72 9.26
N ILE A 338 12.11 -18.93 8.65
CA ILE A 338 10.92 -18.05 8.76
C ILE A 338 10.05 -18.48 9.94
N SER A 339 9.63 -19.74 9.96
CA SER A 339 8.73 -20.26 10.99
C SER A 339 9.47 -20.59 12.29
N LYS A 340 10.73 -21.03 12.20
CA LYS A 340 11.54 -21.56 13.32
C LYS A 340 10.88 -22.74 14.07
N THR A 341 9.86 -23.35 13.49
CA THR A 341 9.17 -24.49 14.09
C THR A 341 9.85 -25.78 13.66
N PRO A 342 10.17 -26.71 14.57
CA PRO A 342 10.72 -28.00 14.20
C PRO A 342 9.71 -28.85 13.42
N HIS A 343 10.12 -29.36 12.27
CA HIS A 343 9.37 -30.28 11.42
C HIS A 343 10.13 -31.61 11.28
N ILE A 344 9.41 -32.73 11.32
CA ILE A 344 9.98 -34.08 11.15
C ILE A 344 9.82 -34.53 9.69
N LEU A 345 10.94 -34.72 8.98
CA LEU A 345 11.02 -35.20 7.60
C LEU A 345 11.31 -36.69 7.59
N THR A 346 10.50 -37.54 6.97
CA THR A 346 10.73 -39.01 6.93
C THR A 346 10.74 -39.55 5.50
N ALA A 347 11.64 -40.48 5.18
CA ALA A 347 11.68 -41.18 3.89
C ALA A 347 11.96 -42.68 4.01
N GLU A 348 11.30 -43.48 3.18
CA GLU A 348 11.49 -44.94 3.11
C GLU A 348 12.72 -45.30 2.28
N LEU A 349 13.82 -45.67 2.95
CA LEU A 349 15.12 -45.94 2.35
C LEU A 349 15.06 -46.99 1.22
N GLN A 350 14.19 -48.01 1.34
CA GLN A 350 14.03 -49.06 0.34
C GLN A 350 13.59 -48.51 -1.03
N LYS A 351 12.66 -47.53 -1.07
CA LYS A 351 12.15 -46.94 -2.32
C LYS A 351 13.21 -46.12 -3.04
N TYR A 352 14.18 -45.60 -2.29
CA TYR A 352 15.23 -44.70 -2.75
C TYR A 352 16.61 -45.36 -2.66
N THR A 353 16.69 -46.69 -2.75
CA THR A 353 17.96 -47.40 -2.86
C THR A 353 17.89 -48.30 -4.07
N LYS A 354 18.82 -48.12 -5.01
CA LYS A 354 18.93 -48.95 -6.21
C LYS A 354 19.07 -50.42 -5.80
N ASP A 355 18.30 -51.29 -6.45
CA ASP A 355 18.20 -52.74 -6.14
C ASP A 355 17.72 -53.07 -4.72
N LYS A 356 17.27 -52.07 -3.94
CA LYS A 356 16.75 -52.19 -2.56
C LYS A 356 17.76 -52.78 -1.56
N THR A 357 19.05 -52.75 -1.89
CA THR A 357 20.10 -53.38 -1.09
C THR A 357 21.26 -52.43 -0.85
N TRP A 358 21.76 -52.41 0.38
CA TRP A 358 23.08 -51.91 0.69
C TRP A 358 24.11 -53.02 0.54
N VAL A 359 25.17 -52.76 -0.24
CA VAL A 359 26.24 -53.75 -0.49
C VAL A 359 27.56 -53.32 0.12
N ALA A 360 28.42 -54.30 0.42
CA ALA A 360 29.75 -54.07 0.98
C ALA A 360 30.61 -53.18 0.08
N GLY A 361 31.37 -52.27 0.70
CA GLY A 361 32.33 -51.40 0.04
C GLY A 361 31.74 -50.35 -0.90
N LYS A 362 30.46 -50.00 -0.71
CA LYS A 362 29.82 -48.86 -1.37
C LYS A 362 29.37 -47.79 -0.38
N LYS A 363 29.52 -46.54 -0.80
CA LYS A 363 28.95 -45.34 -0.17
C LYS A 363 27.60 -44.99 -0.80
N TYR A 364 26.57 -44.84 0.03
CA TYR A 364 25.24 -44.37 -0.37
C TYR A 364 25.04 -42.96 0.17
N THR A 365 24.79 -42.01 -0.73
CA THR A 365 24.50 -40.62 -0.36
C THR A 365 23.06 -40.26 -0.68
N TYR A 366 22.31 -39.84 0.35
CA TYR A 366 20.92 -39.38 0.24
C TYR A 366 20.87 -37.84 0.25
N SER A 367 20.23 -37.25 -0.76
CA SER A 367 20.07 -35.79 -0.85
C SER A 367 18.70 -35.33 -0.31
N VAL A 368 18.64 -34.25 0.48
CA VAL A 368 17.45 -33.82 1.23
C VAL A 368 16.89 -32.49 0.69
N ASN A 369 15.59 -32.41 0.45
CA ASN A 369 14.89 -31.21 0.00
C ASN A 369 13.62 -30.96 0.84
N THR A 370 13.15 -29.72 0.94
CA THR A 370 11.97 -29.31 1.73
C THR A 370 10.78 -28.86 0.87
N THR A 371 10.62 -29.42 -0.33
CA THR A 371 9.60 -29.01 -1.32
C THR A 371 8.13 -29.15 -0.87
N GLY A 372 7.88 -29.70 0.33
CA GLY A 372 6.55 -29.81 0.95
C GLY A 372 6.14 -28.63 1.85
N ILE A 373 7.03 -27.67 2.09
CA ILE A 373 6.76 -26.43 2.84
C ILE A 373 6.46 -25.32 1.82
N ILE A 374 5.28 -24.72 1.91
CA ILE A 374 4.85 -23.62 1.05
C ILE A 374 4.94 -22.32 1.87
N VAL A 375 5.72 -21.36 1.37
CA VAL A 375 5.82 -20.00 1.93
C VAL A 375 5.14 -19.06 0.95
N GLU A 376 4.02 -18.45 1.37
CA GLU A 376 3.21 -17.56 0.54
C GLU A 376 2.97 -16.21 1.25
N PRO A 377 3.50 -15.10 0.74
CA PRO A 377 3.20 -13.78 1.27
C PRO A 377 1.82 -13.32 0.80
N ILE A 378 0.93 -12.96 1.72
CA ILE A 378 -0.44 -12.56 1.46
C ILE A 378 -0.65 -11.10 1.87
N ILE A 379 -1.35 -10.34 1.02
CA ILE A 379 -1.81 -8.98 1.34
C ILE A 379 -3.30 -8.87 1.04
N GLU A 380 -4.09 -8.54 2.05
CA GLU A 380 -5.50 -8.23 1.93
C GLU A 380 -5.72 -6.75 2.23
N MET A 381 -6.10 -5.98 1.22
CA MET A 381 -6.43 -4.57 1.35
C MET A 381 -7.94 -4.35 1.22
N LYS A 382 -8.50 -3.57 2.14
CA LYS A 382 -9.87 -3.08 2.09
C LYS A 382 -9.87 -1.55 2.15
N ILE A 383 -10.49 -0.91 1.17
CA ILE A 383 -10.79 0.52 1.21
C ILE A 383 -12.26 0.68 1.60
N ASN A 384 -12.54 1.27 2.75
CA ASN A 384 -13.91 1.51 3.18
C ASN A 384 -14.47 2.77 2.51
N ARG A 385 -15.36 2.57 1.54
CA ARG A 385 -15.96 3.66 0.76
C ARG A 385 -17.21 4.28 1.40
N ALA A 386 -17.62 3.83 2.60
CA ALA A 386 -18.87 4.27 3.24
C ALA A 386 -18.90 5.78 3.56
N ASN A 387 -17.75 6.33 3.97
CA ASN A 387 -17.62 7.76 4.33
C ASN A 387 -16.98 8.59 3.21
N THR A 388 -16.70 7.99 2.03
CA THR A 388 -16.06 8.71 0.93
C THR A 388 -17.00 9.77 0.38
N LEU A 389 -16.55 11.02 0.37
CA LEU A 389 -17.22 12.09 -0.35
C LEU A 389 -16.80 12.04 -1.82
N TYR A 390 -17.78 11.85 -2.68
CA TYR A 390 -17.54 11.75 -4.11
C TYR A 390 -17.64 13.13 -4.78
N PRO A 391 -16.94 13.34 -5.92
CA PRO A 391 -17.16 14.51 -6.76
C PRO A 391 -18.66 14.70 -7.05
N ASN A 392 -19.16 15.90 -6.79
CA ASN A 392 -20.56 16.30 -6.92
C ASN A 392 -21.53 15.25 -6.35
N GLY A 393 -21.22 14.66 -5.18
CA GLY A 393 -22.04 13.64 -4.55
C GLY A 393 -22.26 12.38 -5.39
N GLY A 394 -21.28 11.99 -6.19
CA GLY A 394 -21.33 10.81 -7.06
C GLY A 394 -21.76 11.12 -8.49
N TYR A 395 -21.44 12.31 -8.99
CA TYR A 395 -21.76 12.76 -10.35
C TYR A 395 -20.51 13.34 -11.03
N LYS A 396 -20.40 13.15 -12.34
CA LYS A 396 -19.32 13.71 -13.15
C LYS A 396 -19.60 15.18 -13.43
N GLY A 397 -18.57 16.02 -13.34
CA GLY A 397 -18.64 17.43 -13.72
C GLY A 397 -18.82 17.62 -15.22
N ILE A 398 -19.09 18.86 -15.63
CA ILE A 398 -19.16 19.26 -17.03
C ILE A 398 -18.08 20.28 -17.34
N ASP A 399 -17.62 20.26 -18.58
CA ASP A 399 -16.61 21.20 -19.07
C ASP A 399 -17.22 22.48 -19.64
N VAL A 400 -18.40 22.37 -20.29
CA VAL A 400 -19.16 23.50 -20.85
C VAL A 400 -20.65 23.21 -20.78
N ILE A 401 -21.48 24.25 -20.68
CA ILE A 401 -22.95 24.10 -20.69
C ILE A 401 -23.43 24.03 -22.14
N THR A 402 -24.13 22.96 -22.53
CA THR A 402 -24.61 22.74 -23.92
C THR A 402 -26.12 22.91 -24.09
N LEU A 403 -26.89 22.80 -23.00
CA LEU A 403 -28.36 22.81 -22.96
C LEU A 403 -29.04 21.72 -23.82
N THR A 404 -28.31 20.72 -24.31
CA THR A 404 -28.87 19.63 -25.14
C THR A 404 -29.41 18.47 -24.30
N GLU A 405 -28.84 18.24 -23.12
CA GLU A 405 -29.20 17.14 -22.22
C GLU A 405 -30.28 17.55 -21.22
N ASP A 406 -30.96 16.58 -20.62
CA ASP A 406 -32.02 16.83 -19.63
C ASP A 406 -31.50 17.17 -18.23
N ASN A 407 -30.22 16.89 -17.95
CA ASN A 407 -29.56 17.20 -16.68
C ASN A 407 -28.17 17.79 -16.92
N LEU A 408 -27.70 18.65 -16.01
CA LEU A 408 -26.36 19.23 -16.10
C LEU A 408 -25.25 18.23 -15.75
N TYR A 409 -25.55 17.12 -15.09
CA TYR A 409 -24.56 16.17 -14.59
C TYR A 409 -24.97 14.73 -14.80
N THR A 410 -23.98 13.88 -15.07
CA THR A 410 -24.18 12.44 -15.25
C THR A 410 -23.75 11.69 -13.99
N LYS A 411 -24.58 10.75 -13.52
CA LYS A 411 -24.29 9.94 -12.33
C LYS A 411 -23.05 9.06 -12.57
N MET A 412 -22.17 8.98 -11.59
CA MET A 412 -21.03 8.07 -11.60
C MET A 412 -21.51 6.62 -11.54
N THR A 413 -20.88 5.76 -12.32
CA THR A 413 -21.07 4.31 -12.21
C THR A 413 -20.39 3.77 -10.95
N GLU A 414 -20.77 2.57 -10.50
CA GLU A 414 -20.08 1.93 -9.37
C GLU A 414 -18.59 1.66 -9.69
N ALA A 415 -18.24 1.43 -10.96
CA ALA A 415 -16.86 1.32 -11.40
C ALA A 415 -16.10 2.65 -11.21
N ASP A 416 -16.69 3.78 -11.61
CA ASP A 416 -16.09 5.10 -11.40
C ASP A 416 -15.83 5.36 -9.91
N LYS A 417 -16.79 5.00 -9.03
CA LYS A 417 -16.64 5.16 -7.58
C LYS A 417 -15.55 4.28 -6.98
N LEU A 418 -15.41 3.04 -7.47
CA LEU A 418 -14.35 2.12 -7.04
C LEU A 418 -12.96 2.61 -7.47
N GLU A 419 -12.84 3.19 -8.67
CA GLU A 419 -11.58 3.78 -9.17
C GLU A 419 -11.25 5.14 -8.56
N TYR A 420 -12.21 5.82 -7.92
CA TYR A 420 -12.01 7.18 -7.46
C TYR A 420 -10.85 7.32 -6.45
N LEU A 421 -9.94 8.22 -6.77
CA LEU A 421 -8.88 8.74 -5.91
C LEU A 421 -8.99 10.27 -5.88
N PRO A 422 -9.08 10.90 -4.70
CA PRO A 422 -9.06 12.35 -4.60
C PRO A 422 -7.85 12.98 -5.30
N VAL A 423 -8.01 14.21 -5.79
CA VAL A 423 -6.92 14.94 -6.44
C VAL A 423 -5.75 15.27 -5.50
N SER A 424 -5.97 15.17 -4.18
CA SER A 424 -4.93 15.20 -3.15
C SER A 424 -4.06 13.93 -3.11
N GLY A 425 -4.49 12.84 -3.76
CA GLY A 425 -3.86 11.53 -3.69
C GLY A 425 -4.08 10.79 -2.36
N PHE A 426 -4.89 11.35 -1.46
CA PHE A 426 -5.11 10.78 -0.13
C PHE A 426 -6.30 9.82 -0.12
N LEU A 427 -6.06 8.57 0.31
CA LEU A 427 -7.07 7.54 0.53
C LEU A 427 -7.25 7.30 2.03
N ASN A 428 -8.41 7.68 2.54
CA ASN A 428 -8.85 7.47 3.92
C ASN A 428 -9.48 6.09 4.13
N ASP A 429 -9.61 5.69 5.40
CA ASP A 429 -10.28 4.47 5.86
C ASP A 429 -9.84 3.19 5.13
N VAL A 430 -8.51 2.96 5.10
CA VAL A 430 -7.90 1.77 4.50
C VAL A 430 -7.51 0.79 5.60
N SER A 431 -7.81 -0.49 5.42
CA SER A 431 -7.36 -1.58 6.29
C SER A 431 -6.50 -2.55 5.49
N ILE A 432 -5.32 -2.90 6.00
CA ILE A 432 -4.40 -3.85 5.36
C ILE A 432 -4.07 -4.97 6.35
N ALA A 433 -4.35 -6.22 5.97
CA ALA A 433 -3.75 -7.39 6.59
C ALA A 433 -2.64 -7.88 5.67
N ALA A 434 -1.39 -7.90 6.15
CA ALA A 434 -0.27 -8.41 5.38
C ALA A 434 0.54 -9.38 6.24
N TYR A 435 0.72 -10.60 5.73
CA TYR A 435 1.31 -11.70 6.48
C TYR A 435 1.89 -12.75 5.54
N THR A 436 2.88 -13.48 6.03
CA THR A 436 3.44 -14.64 5.35
C THR A 436 2.77 -15.89 5.89
N ARG A 437 2.13 -16.65 5.01
CA ARG A 437 1.49 -17.93 5.31
C ARG A 437 2.50 -19.05 5.05
N VAL A 438 2.83 -19.81 6.08
CA VAL A 438 3.69 -20.99 5.99
C VAL A 438 2.80 -22.22 6.19
N VAL A 439 2.62 -23.00 5.12
CA VAL A 439 1.74 -24.18 5.12
C VAL A 439 2.55 -25.43 4.86
N GLN A 440 2.33 -26.44 5.70
CA GLN A 440 2.81 -27.79 5.47
C GLN A 440 1.64 -28.62 4.89
N ALA A 441 1.78 -29.11 3.66
CA ALA A 441 0.69 -29.72 2.89
C ALA A 441 0.07 -31.01 3.48
N SER A 442 0.51 -31.48 4.65
CA SER A 442 0.07 -32.74 5.23
C SER A 442 0.10 -32.85 6.78
N ALA A 443 0.28 -31.74 7.51
CA ALA A 443 0.17 -31.74 8.98
C ALA A 443 -1.27 -32.08 9.47
N THR A 444 -1.40 -32.70 10.65
CA THR A 444 -2.64 -33.24 11.24
C THR A 444 -3.10 -32.51 12.51
N ASP A 445 -2.22 -31.81 13.24
CA ASP A 445 -2.56 -30.84 14.29
C ASP A 445 -2.80 -29.41 13.72
N ASP A 446 -3.70 -28.66 14.34
CA ASP A 446 -4.15 -27.37 13.79
C ASP A 446 -3.12 -26.24 13.93
N GLU A 447 -2.21 -26.32 14.92
CA GLU A 447 -1.14 -25.34 15.16
C GLU A 447 0.02 -25.46 14.15
N SER A 448 0.30 -26.66 13.64
CA SER A 448 1.40 -26.91 12.66
C SER A 448 0.95 -26.85 11.19
N LYS A 449 -0.36 -26.87 10.92
CA LYS A 449 -0.93 -26.78 9.55
C LYS A 449 -0.65 -25.45 8.87
N GLU A 450 -0.76 -24.37 9.62
CA GLU A 450 -0.70 -23.02 9.07
C GLU A 450 -0.13 -22.05 10.09
N GLN A 451 1.03 -21.50 9.76
CA GLN A 451 1.66 -20.48 10.56
C GLN A 451 1.63 -19.15 9.84
N ILE A 452 1.36 -18.10 10.60
CA ILE A 452 1.30 -16.72 10.13
C ILE A 452 2.54 -16.01 10.69
N ARG A 453 3.24 -15.29 9.82
CA ARG A 453 4.39 -14.46 10.19
C ARG A 453 4.24 -13.06 9.63
N LYS A 454 4.90 -12.09 10.27
CA LYS A 454 4.96 -10.73 9.76
C LYS A 454 5.44 -10.64 8.30
N LEU A 455 4.78 -9.81 7.50
CA LEU A 455 5.20 -9.45 6.15
C LEU A 455 5.45 -7.94 6.09
N ASP A 456 6.68 -7.54 5.74
CA ASP A 456 6.98 -6.14 5.43
C ASP A 456 6.78 -5.88 3.93
N PHE A 457 6.24 -4.71 3.59
CA PHE A 457 5.94 -4.33 2.21
C PHE A 457 6.17 -2.83 1.98
N LYS A 458 6.43 -2.47 0.72
CA LYS A 458 6.37 -1.08 0.25
C LYS A 458 5.25 -0.94 -0.79
N ILE A 459 4.73 0.28 -0.90
CA ILE A 459 3.83 0.67 -1.98
C ILE A 459 4.66 1.40 -3.03
N GLU A 460 4.52 0.99 -4.28
CA GLU A 460 5.01 1.72 -5.45
C GLU A 460 3.83 2.22 -6.26
N TRP A 461 4.03 3.35 -6.95
CA TRP A 461 3.02 3.92 -7.82
C TRP A 461 3.59 4.32 -9.18
N SER A 462 2.69 4.56 -10.14
CA SER A 462 3.00 5.04 -11.47
C SER A 462 1.94 6.03 -11.93
N THR A 463 2.40 7.13 -12.54
CA THR A 463 1.58 8.17 -13.18
C THR A 463 1.64 8.12 -14.70
N ASP A 464 2.36 7.14 -15.28
CA ASP A 464 2.64 7.02 -16.72
C ASP A 464 2.22 5.66 -17.28
N GLU A 465 1.13 5.12 -16.72
CA GLU A 465 0.51 3.84 -17.09
C GLU A 465 1.44 2.63 -16.87
N GLY A 466 2.29 2.70 -15.84
CA GLY A 466 3.15 1.60 -15.42
C GLY A 466 4.48 1.51 -16.18
N LYS A 467 4.86 2.54 -16.96
CA LYS A 467 6.16 2.60 -17.64
C LYS A 467 7.29 2.86 -16.65
N THR A 468 7.06 3.74 -15.68
CA THR A 468 7.95 4.01 -14.55
C THR A 468 7.21 3.78 -13.24
N TRP A 469 7.92 3.23 -12.25
CA TRP A 469 7.40 2.96 -10.92
C TRP A 469 8.29 3.66 -9.90
N GLU A 470 7.68 4.53 -9.11
CA GLU A 470 8.37 5.27 -8.07
C GLU A 470 8.16 4.55 -6.72
N PRO A 471 9.24 4.18 -6.01
CA PRO A 471 9.13 3.80 -4.62
C PRO A 471 8.89 5.06 -3.77
N ALA A 472 8.27 4.88 -2.59
CA ALA A 472 8.23 5.94 -1.59
C ALA A 472 9.66 6.52 -1.36
N PRO A 473 9.92 7.80 -1.66
CA PRO A 473 11.28 8.33 -1.66
C PRO A 473 11.92 8.24 -0.28
N SER A 474 13.13 7.69 -0.22
CA SER A 474 13.94 7.62 1.00
C SER A 474 14.39 9.04 1.40
N GLY A 475 13.99 9.48 2.60
CA GLY A 475 14.60 10.65 3.25
C GLY A 475 13.68 11.76 3.74
N ASN A 476 12.42 11.88 3.31
CA ASN A 476 11.43 12.80 3.94
C ASN A 476 9.97 12.66 3.44
N SER A 477 9.51 11.50 2.99
CA SER A 477 8.18 11.41 2.34
C SER A 477 7.13 10.69 3.19
N ASN A 478 6.07 11.42 3.54
CA ASN A 478 4.81 10.91 4.11
C ASN A 478 3.97 10.09 3.08
N MET A 479 4.58 9.58 2.00
CA MET A 479 3.87 8.91 0.89
C MET A 479 3.88 7.39 1.06
N GLY A 480 2.82 6.72 0.56
CA GLY A 480 2.59 5.29 0.74
C GLY A 480 1.66 4.98 1.92
N TRP A 481 1.86 3.83 2.56
CA TRP A 481 1.03 3.35 3.67
C TRP A 481 1.28 4.12 4.96
N ARG A 482 0.21 4.54 5.63
CA ARG A 482 0.23 5.33 6.87
C ARG A 482 -0.71 4.70 7.90
N PRO A 483 -0.22 3.77 8.73
CA PRO A 483 -1.03 3.15 9.78
C PRO A 483 -1.40 4.20 10.84
N ASP A 484 -2.60 4.08 11.42
CA ASP A 484 -3.09 5.01 12.46
C ASP A 484 -2.21 4.95 13.73
N ALA A 485 -1.58 3.80 13.98
CA ALA A 485 -0.62 3.60 15.05
C ALA A 485 0.82 3.54 14.49
N PRO A 486 1.77 4.35 15.01
CA PRO A 486 3.08 4.58 14.39
C PRO A 486 4.07 3.39 14.40
N SER A 487 3.72 2.21 14.92
CA SER A 487 4.67 1.10 15.15
C SER A 487 4.36 -0.24 14.49
N THR A 488 3.27 -0.40 13.73
CA THR A 488 2.97 -1.69 13.08
C THR A 488 2.44 -1.49 11.67
N GLN A 489 3.30 -1.63 10.65
CA GLN A 489 2.83 -1.82 9.26
C GLN A 489 1.99 -3.09 9.14
N THR A 490 2.30 -4.09 9.96
CA THR A 490 1.66 -5.40 10.06
C THR A 490 1.71 -5.89 11.50
N VAL A 491 0.72 -6.71 11.90
CA VAL A 491 0.66 -7.39 13.19
C VAL A 491 0.55 -8.88 12.84
N ALA A 492 1.55 -9.71 13.06
CA ALA A 492 1.43 -11.13 12.66
C ALA A 492 2.40 -12.07 13.38
N ASP A 493 3.02 -11.64 14.47
CA ASP A 493 3.79 -12.57 15.30
C ASP A 493 2.90 -12.98 16.49
N GLU A 494 2.49 -14.24 16.49
CA GLU A 494 1.70 -14.94 17.52
C GLU A 494 0.26 -14.44 17.77
N THR A 495 -0.57 -14.38 16.72
CA THR A 495 -2.02 -14.19 16.88
C THR A 495 -2.75 -15.51 16.68
N ASP A 496 -3.62 -15.89 17.63
CA ASP A 496 -4.48 -17.09 17.67
C ASP A 496 -5.29 -17.32 16.37
N GLY A 497 -4.65 -17.76 15.29
CA GLY A 497 -5.27 -18.07 14.00
C GLY A 497 -6.04 -16.92 13.34
N LYS A 498 -5.74 -15.65 13.68
CA LYS A 498 -6.39 -14.46 13.09
C LYS A 498 -5.38 -13.64 12.30
N TYR A 499 -5.81 -13.11 11.16
CA TYR A 499 -5.07 -12.19 10.30
C TYR A 499 -5.40 -10.74 10.74
N PRO A 500 -4.69 -10.12 11.69
CA PRO A 500 -5.11 -8.81 12.18
C PRO A 500 -4.86 -7.75 11.10
N SER A 501 -5.94 -7.10 10.70
CA SER A 501 -5.90 -5.98 9.77
C SER A 501 -5.50 -4.70 10.52
N VAL A 502 -4.59 -3.93 9.95
CA VAL A 502 -4.16 -2.63 10.46
C VAL A 502 -4.92 -1.53 9.73
N ASN A 503 -5.58 -0.64 10.48
CA ASN A 503 -6.24 0.54 9.92
C ASN A 503 -5.25 1.68 9.68
N GLY A 504 -5.52 2.49 8.66
CA GLY A 504 -4.71 3.62 8.28
C GLY A 504 -5.21 4.29 7.01
N SER A 505 -4.28 4.96 6.33
CA SER A 505 -4.50 5.67 5.09
C SER A 505 -3.37 5.40 4.09
N ILE A 506 -3.60 5.73 2.82
CA ILE A 506 -2.56 5.69 1.78
C ILE A 506 -2.45 7.09 1.16
N LEU A 507 -1.23 7.63 1.09
CA LEU A 507 -0.95 8.86 0.36
C LEU A 507 -0.21 8.57 -0.94
N LEU A 508 -0.88 8.77 -2.07
CA LEU A 508 -0.33 8.71 -3.43
C LEU A 508 -0.05 10.13 -3.95
N PRO A 509 0.62 10.30 -5.11
CA PRO A 509 0.86 11.63 -5.66
C PRO A 509 -0.42 12.43 -5.90
N ALA A 510 -0.48 13.63 -5.31
CA ALA A 510 -1.46 14.64 -5.66
C ALA A 510 -1.31 15.10 -7.12
N GLN A 511 -2.38 15.63 -7.70
CA GLN A 511 -2.28 16.34 -8.98
C GLN A 511 -1.46 17.63 -8.81
N PRO A 512 -0.65 18.02 -9.82
CA PRO A 512 0.21 19.21 -9.74
C PRO A 512 -0.48 20.49 -9.28
N GLN A 513 -1.69 20.77 -9.80
CA GLN A 513 -2.45 21.98 -9.46
C GLN A 513 -3.03 21.93 -8.04
N PHE A 514 -3.30 20.74 -7.50
CA PHE A 514 -3.65 20.62 -6.09
C PHE A 514 -2.48 21.09 -5.21
N THR A 515 -1.26 20.60 -5.49
CA THR A 515 -0.03 21.02 -4.78
C THR A 515 0.26 22.50 -4.99
N TYR A 516 0.10 23.02 -6.20
CA TYR A 516 0.25 24.45 -6.48
C TYR A 516 -0.65 25.32 -5.59
N MET A 517 -1.92 24.93 -5.41
CA MET A 517 -2.85 25.66 -4.55
C MET A 517 -2.47 25.62 -3.06
N GLN A 518 -1.77 24.56 -2.61
CA GLN A 518 -1.24 24.48 -1.25
C GLN A 518 -0.10 25.48 -1.02
N ASN A 519 0.72 25.77 -2.03
CA ASN A 519 1.89 26.65 -1.92
C ASN A 519 1.56 28.04 -1.36
N PHE A 520 0.33 28.54 -1.55
CA PHE A 520 -0.12 29.80 -0.97
C PHE A 520 -0.15 29.78 0.56
N LEU A 521 -0.63 28.69 1.16
CA LEU A 521 -0.64 28.50 2.62
C LEU A 521 0.79 28.39 3.17
N TYR A 522 1.72 27.83 2.39
CA TYR A 522 3.15 27.72 2.70
C TYR A 522 3.97 28.99 2.37
N GLY A 523 3.34 30.05 1.86
CA GLY A 523 3.99 31.34 1.57
C GLY A 523 4.87 31.33 0.30
N GLU A 524 4.66 30.36 -0.58
CA GLU A 524 5.42 30.19 -1.82
C GLU A 524 4.66 30.71 -3.06
N GLY A 525 3.31 30.71 -2.99
CA GLY A 525 2.42 31.20 -4.03
C GLY A 525 2.43 32.72 -4.22
N THR A 526 2.11 33.17 -5.43
CA THR A 526 1.96 34.59 -5.79
C THR A 526 0.50 34.88 -6.05
N THR A 527 -0.09 35.81 -5.30
CA THR A 527 -1.51 36.15 -5.38
C THR A 527 -1.86 36.93 -6.65
N ILE A 528 -3.16 37.09 -6.94
CA ILE A 528 -3.65 37.92 -8.06
C ILE A 528 -3.15 39.37 -7.99
N GLU A 529 -2.86 39.88 -6.80
CA GLU A 529 -2.25 41.21 -6.58
C GLU A 529 -0.73 41.24 -6.82
N GLN A 530 -0.15 40.15 -7.35
CA GLN A 530 1.28 39.97 -7.57
C GLN A 530 2.12 40.04 -6.27
N ALA A 531 1.52 39.65 -5.14
CA ALA A 531 2.17 39.64 -3.84
C ALA A 531 2.48 38.22 -3.36
N LYS A 532 3.55 38.06 -2.57
CA LYS A 532 3.80 36.85 -1.78
C LYS A 532 3.45 37.12 -0.33
N LEU A 533 2.45 36.42 0.19
CA LEU A 533 2.05 36.55 1.58
C LEU A 533 2.86 35.59 2.48
N PRO A 534 3.07 35.94 3.77
CA PRO A 534 3.74 35.04 4.70
C PRO A 534 3.02 33.70 4.85
N LYS A 535 3.78 32.62 5.08
CA LYS A 535 3.21 31.31 5.38
C LYS A 535 2.27 31.37 6.58
N THR A 536 1.22 30.56 6.54
CA THR A 536 0.18 30.49 7.59
C THR A 536 0.13 29.14 8.28
N VAL A 537 0.57 28.08 7.60
CA VAL A 537 0.74 26.74 8.16
C VAL A 537 2.00 26.65 9.02
N GLU A 538 1.83 26.07 10.21
CA GLU A 538 2.85 25.97 11.26
C GLU A 538 2.74 24.61 11.94
N ASP A 539 3.87 23.93 12.17
CA ASP A 539 3.93 22.72 13.01
C ASP A 539 3.93 23.10 14.51
N PRO A 540 3.23 22.34 15.39
CA PRO A 540 2.56 21.05 15.14
C PRO A 540 1.09 21.15 14.65
N GLY A 541 0.65 22.30 14.13
CA GLY A 541 -0.76 22.57 13.80
C GLY A 541 -1.51 23.29 14.93
N LYS A 542 -2.83 23.48 14.78
CA LYS A 542 -3.68 24.09 15.82
C LYS A 542 -4.56 23.04 16.53
N GLY A 543 -4.51 23.03 17.86
CA GLY A 543 -5.36 22.14 18.68
C GLY A 543 -5.05 20.64 18.50
N THR A 544 -5.76 19.81 19.25
CA THR A 544 -5.70 18.34 19.16
C THR A 544 -7.11 17.76 19.13
N ALA A 545 -7.25 16.47 18.80
CA ALA A 545 -8.55 15.79 18.82
C ALA A 545 -9.26 15.87 20.19
N THR A 546 -8.50 15.94 21.28
CA THR A 546 -9.05 16.00 22.66
C THR A 546 -9.16 17.42 23.23
N ASP A 547 -8.46 18.38 22.63
CA ASP A 547 -8.49 19.80 22.98
C ASP A 547 -8.45 20.65 21.69
N PRO A 548 -9.58 20.76 20.97
CA PRO A 548 -9.64 21.49 19.72
C PRO A 548 -9.45 22.99 19.91
N TYR A 549 -8.85 23.66 18.93
CA TYR A 549 -8.63 25.09 18.90
C TYR A 549 -9.96 25.86 18.81
N ASP A 550 -10.27 26.64 19.84
CA ASP A 550 -11.48 27.45 19.92
C ASP A 550 -11.39 28.66 18.96
N LEU A 551 -12.18 28.63 17.89
CA LEU A 551 -12.18 29.64 16.84
C LEU A 551 -12.75 30.99 17.30
N VAL A 552 -13.54 31.03 18.37
CA VAL A 552 -14.12 32.27 18.92
C VAL A 552 -13.14 32.88 19.91
N ASN A 553 -12.73 32.11 20.91
CA ASN A 553 -11.85 32.60 21.97
C ASN A 553 -10.46 32.98 21.47
N ASN A 554 -10.00 32.40 20.36
CA ASN A 554 -8.70 32.74 19.77
C ASN A 554 -8.77 33.69 18.57
N ASN A 555 -9.95 34.18 18.17
CA ASN A 555 -10.07 35.18 17.12
C ASN A 555 -9.51 36.53 17.60
N THR A 556 -8.57 37.12 16.87
CA THR A 556 -7.88 38.36 17.28
C THR A 556 -8.69 39.63 17.01
N VAL A 557 -9.73 39.55 16.17
CA VAL A 557 -10.56 40.69 15.75
C VAL A 557 -11.78 40.84 16.67
N ALA A 558 -12.53 39.76 16.90
CA ALA A 558 -13.70 39.77 17.79
C ALA A 558 -13.96 38.41 18.44
N LYS A 559 -14.34 38.42 19.72
CA LYS A 559 -14.63 37.21 20.52
C LYS A 559 -16.13 36.87 20.49
N GLU A 560 -16.67 36.69 19.30
CA GLU A 560 -18.08 36.37 19.05
C GLU A 560 -18.22 35.16 18.10
N SER A 561 -19.38 34.51 18.08
CA SER A 561 -19.70 33.58 16.99
C SER A 561 -19.91 34.31 15.67
N ALA A 562 -19.97 33.57 14.56
CA ALA A 562 -20.33 34.10 13.25
C ALA A 562 -20.93 32.99 12.37
N ASN A 563 -21.36 33.35 11.15
CA ASN A 563 -21.77 32.38 10.13
C ASN A 563 -20.60 31.88 9.25
N CYS A 564 -19.45 32.55 9.30
CA CYS A 564 -18.23 32.11 8.65
C CYS A 564 -17.07 32.05 9.65
N TYR A 565 -16.22 31.02 9.55
CA TYR A 565 -14.97 30.92 10.29
C TYR A 565 -13.79 30.77 9.33
N ILE A 566 -12.80 31.64 9.50
CA ILE A 566 -11.55 31.61 8.73
C ILE A 566 -10.57 30.66 9.41
N VAL A 567 -10.00 29.75 8.64
CA VAL A 567 -8.97 28.80 9.06
C VAL A 567 -7.72 29.02 8.21
N ASN A 568 -6.57 29.21 8.86
CA ASN A 568 -5.31 29.48 8.18
C ASN A 568 -4.24 28.41 8.42
N ASN A 569 -4.56 27.32 9.12
CA ASN A 569 -3.61 26.23 9.39
C ASN A 569 -4.35 24.89 9.47
N TYR A 570 -3.63 23.77 9.44
CA TYR A 570 -4.20 22.45 9.70
C TYR A 570 -4.34 22.25 11.22
N GLY A 571 -5.25 21.36 11.63
CA GLY A 571 -5.52 21.15 13.05
C GLY A 571 -6.94 20.67 13.36
N TYR A 572 -7.26 20.69 14.65
CA TYR A 572 -8.59 20.42 15.18
C TYR A 572 -9.19 21.72 15.71
N TYR A 573 -10.43 22.01 15.34
CA TYR A 573 -11.09 23.29 15.59
C TYR A 573 -12.44 23.09 16.28
N THR A 574 -12.91 24.12 16.99
CA THR A 574 -14.25 24.12 17.58
C THR A 574 -14.86 25.52 17.63
N PHE A 575 -16.19 25.57 17.53
CA PHE A 575 -16.99 26.80 17.62
C PHE A 575 -18.38 26.50 18.23
N PRO A 576 -19.08 27.50 18.82
CA PRO A 576 -20.37 27.29 19.45
C PRO A 576 -21.52 27.19 18.42
N ALA A 577 -22.48 26.29 18.65
CA ALA A 577 -23.70 26.16 17.85
C ALA A 577 -24.71 27.27 18.20
N TYR A 578 -24.43 28.49 17.72
CA TYR A 578 -25.21 29.71 17.97
C TYR A 578 -25.59 30.38 16.65
N TYR A 579 -26.71 31.12 16.66
CA TYR A 579 -27.17 31.89 15.51
C TYR A 579 -26.25 33.07 15.24
N GLY A 580 -25.62 33.13 14.06
CA GLY A 580 -24.76 34.23 13.62
C GLY A 580 -23.80 34.74 14.70
N ASN A 581 -23.89 36.03 15.04
CA ASN A 581 -23.01 36.72 15.98
C ASN A 581 -23.57 36.90 17.39
N THR A 582 -24.32 35.92 17.89
CA THR A 582 -25.01 36.01 19.19
C THR A 582 -24.22 35.46 20.38
N TYR A 583 -23.25 34.57 20.18
CA TYR A 583 -22.40 34.08 21.27
C TYR A 583 -21.44 35.19 21.74
N GLY A 584 -21.26 35.31 23.06
CA GLY A 584 -20.40 36.35 23.66
C GLY A 584 -21.07 37.72 23.79
N LYS A 585 -22.40 37.80 23.60
CA LYS A 585 -23.20 39.04 23.68
C LYS A 585 -24.38 38.90 24.64
N ASP A 586 -24.16 38.35 25.83
CA ASP A 586 -25.24 38.01 26.77
C ASP A 586 -26.19 39.20 27.03
N GLY A 587 -27.49 38.98 26.81
CA GLY A 587 -28.55 39.97 26.96
C GLY A 587 -28.75 40.94 25.79
N ASN A 588 -27.87 40.93 24.79
CA ASN A 588 -28.02 41.76 23.59
C ASN A 588 -28.82 41.01 22.51
N THR A 589 -29.91 41.63 22.06
CA THR A 589 -30.84 41.09 21.05
C THR A 589 -30.71 41.75 19.68
N SER A 590 -29.83 42.75 19.52
CA SER A 590 -29.77 43.62 18.32
C SER A 590 -29.46 42.89 17.02
N SER A 591 -28.96 41.65 17.09
CA SER A 591 -28.68 40.80 15.92
C SER A 591 -29.90 40.05 15.38
N TYR A 592 -31.00 40.00 16.13
CA TYR A 592 -32.21 39.26 15.74
C TYR A 592 -33.53 39.95 16.13
N ILE A 593 -33.49 41.10 16.82
CA ILE A 593 -34.65 41.92 17.15
C ILE A 593 -34.36 43.37 16.73
N HIS A 594 -35.28 43.96 15.97
CA HIS A 594 -35.30 45.38 15.63
C HIS A 594 -35.55 46.24 16.87
N GLU A 595 -34.88 47.38 16.97
CA GLU A 595 -35.02 48.30 18.11
C GLU A 595 -35.57 49.66 17.64
N GLY A 596 -36.63 50.12 18.28
CA GLY A 596 -37.28 51.40 17.96
C GLY A 596 -38.52 51.26 17.09
N ASP A 597 -39.02 52.40 16.63
CA ASP A 597 -40.25 52.50 15.83
C ASP A 597 -39.96 52.26 14.34
N ILE A 598 -40.79 51.43 13.71
CA ILE A 598 -40.74 51.17 12.27
C ILE A 598 -41.67 52.19 11.58
N PRO A 599 -41.17 52.97 10.59
CA PRO A 599 -42.02 53.88 9.82
C PRO A 599 -43.08 53.13 9.00
N SER A 600 -44.33 53.64 9.00
CA SER A 600 -45.46 52.97 8.32
C SER A 600 -45.25 52.78 6.81
N ASN A 601 -44.40 53.57 6.15
CA ASN A 601 -44.13 53.42 4.72
C ASN A 601 -43.21 52.23 4.38
N VAL A 602 -42.63 51.56 5.38
CA VAL A 602 -41.77 50.37 5.21
C VAL A 602 -42.16 49.22 6.14
N GLU A 603 -43.29 49.31 6.84
CA GLU A 603 -43.70 48.30 7.82
C GLU A 603 -43.86 46.90 7.21
N ASP A 604 -44.34 46.83 5.96
CA ASP A 604 -44.48 45.60 5.16
C ASP A 604 -43.15 45.07 4.57
N LEU A 605 -42.02 45.69 4.92
CA LEU A 605 -40.68 45.32 4.44
C LEU A 605 -39.68 45.06 5.57
N VAL A 606 -40.00 45.38 6.81
CA VAL A 606 -39.06 45.27 7.93
C VAL A 606 -39.42 44.06 8.78
N LEU A 607 -38.50 43.11 8.92
CA LEU A 607 -38.68 41.96 9.81
C LEU A 607 -38.33 42.37 11.26
N PRO A 608 -39.32 42.53 12.17
CA PRO A 608 -39.03 43.01 13.52
C PRO A 608 -38.38 41.94 14.40
N ASN A 609 -38.71 40.67 14.17
CA ASN A 609 -38.18 39.52 14.90
C ASN A 609 -37.67 38.50 13.88
N PHE A 610 -36.38 38.22 13.91
CA PHE A 610 -35.76 37.23 13.05
C PHE A 610 -36.17 35.82 13.52
N VAL A 611 -36.12 34.86 12.61
CA VAL A 611 -36.74 33.55 12.79
C VAL A 611 -35.75 32.40 12.60
N ASP A 612 -36.08 31.26 13.20
CA ASP A 612 -35.30 30.04 13.10
C ASP A 612 -35.71 29.16 11.90
N HIS A 613 -35.17 27.95 11.86
CA HIS A 613 -35.49 26.92 10.86
C HIS A 613 -36.98 26.52 10.78
N ASN A 614 -37.82 26.86 11.76
CA ASN A 614 -39.25 26.59 11.80
C ASN A 614 -40.10 27.87 11.62
N ASP A 615 -39.49 28.95 11.13
CA ASP A 615 -40.13 30.26 11.01
C ASP A 615 -40.64 30.80 12.37
N GLN A 616 -40.04 30.35 13.47
CA GLN A 616 -40.36 30.81 14.82
C GLN A 616 -39.40 31.92 15.25
N LYS A 617 -39.92 32.92 15.96
CA LYS A 617 -39.14 34.05 16.45
C LYS A 617 -38.00 33.56 17.35
N ILE A 618 -36.78 34.03 17.08
CA ILE A 618 -35.61 33.74 17.90
C ILE A 618 -35.69 34.58 19.18
N THR A 619 -35.60 33.90 20.32
CA THR A 619 -35.67 34.51 21.66
C THR A 619 -34.35 34.47 22.42
N LYS A 620 -33.38 33.67 21.93
CA LYS A 620 -32.03 33.53 22.48
C LYS A 620 -31.06 33.11 21.38
N GLY A 621 -29.76 33.37 21.58
CA GLY A 621 -28.73 33.07 20.58
C GLY A 621 -28.35 31.60 20.41
N SER A 622 -28.50 30.78 21.45
CA SER A 622 -28.15 29.35 21.42
C SER A 622 -29.16 28.54 20.60
N ILE A 623 -28.68 27.61 19.78
CA ILE A 623 -29.53 26.72 18.99
C ILE A 623 -29.96 25.52 19.85
N ASP A 624 -31.26 25.33 20.02
CA ASP A 624 -31.83 24.19 20.75
C ASP A 624 -32.02 22.95 19.87
N GLY A 625 -32.13 21.78 20.50
CA GLY A 625 -32.51 20.53 19.81
C GLY A 625 -31.43 19.92 18.92
N VAL A 626 -30.18 20.38 19.01
CA VAL A 626 -29.04 19.86 18.25
C VAL A 626 -28.71 18.43 18.68
N ALA A 627 -28.81 17.48 17.73
CA ALA A 627 -28.52 16.06 17.94
C ALA A 627 -27.17 15.62 17.34
N ASN A 628 -26.78 16.15 16.17
CA ASN A 628 -25.45 15.93 15.60
C ASN A 628 -25.00 17.11 14.72
N ALA A 629 -23.72 17.08 14.31
CA ALA A 629 -23.14 17.97 13.31
C ALA A 629 -22.63 17.15 12.12
N ILE A 630 -22.72 17.69 10.91
CA ILE A 630 -22.29 17.04 9.66
C ILE A 630 -21.64 18.03 8.70
N LEU A 631 -20.77 17.52 7.83
CA LEU A 631 -20.32 18.22 6.63
C LEU A 631 -21.37 18.07 5.53
N LEU A 632 -21.79 19.16 4.91
CA LEU A 632 -22.73 19.15 3.78
C LEU A 632 -22.00 19.05 2.44
N TRP A 633 -21.05 19.96 2.21
CA TRP A 633 -20.22 19.98 1.01
C TRP A 633 -18.90 20.72 1.28
N GLN A 634 -17.91 20.46 0.43
CA GLN A 634 -16.63 21.17 0.37
C GLN A 634 -16.11 21.24 -1.06
N ASP A 635 -15.38 22.28 -1.44
CA ASP A 635 -14.87 22.47 -2.81
C ASP A 635 -13.41 22.00 -3.02
N SER A 636 -12.79 21.46 -1.98
CA SER A 636 -11.50 20.77 -2.00
C SER A 636 -11.64 19.44 -1.25
N PRO A 637 -11.09 18.32 -1.76
CA PRO A 637 -11.34 17.00 -1.17
C PRO A 637 -10.68 16.88 0.21
N ASP A 638 -11.44 16.35 1.16
CA ASP A 638 -11.03 16.19 2.57
C ASP A 638 -10.47 17.47 3.20
N LEU A 639 -10.97 18.64 2.77
CA LEU A 639 -10.60 19.94 3.34
C LEU A 639 -11.00 20.01 4.82
N VAL A 640 -12.20 19.52 5.13
CA VAL A 640 -12.76 19.37 6.47
C VAL A 640 -13.17 17.91 6.69
N THR A 641 -12.76 17.34 7.82
CA THR A 641 -13.12 15.98 8.25
C THR A 641 -13.53 15.98 9.73
N ASP A 642 -13.91 14.81 10.27
CA ASP A 642 -14.20 14.60 11.69
C ASP A 642 -15.21 15.59 12.30
N VAL A 643 -16.23 15.97 11.51
CA VAL A 643 -17.29 16.90 11.96
C VAL A 643 -18.20 16.20 12.98
N LYS A 644 -18.26 16.74 14.19
CA LYS A 644 -19.07 16.20 15.28
C LYS A 644 -19.42 17.26 16.34
N LEU A 645 -20.30 16.91 17.27
CA LEU A 645 -20.49 17.71 18.48
C LEU A 645 -19.33 17.49 19.45
N ASN A 646 -18.96 18.54 20.18
CA ASN A 646 -17.88 18.47 21.15
C ASN A 646 -18.34 17.75 22.43
N GLU A 647 -17.69 16.63 22.74
CA GLU A 647 -18.05 15.76 23.86
C GLU A 647 -17.80 16.41 25.24
N LYS A 648 -16.87 17.37 25.33
CA LYS A 648 -16.50 18.05 26.58
C LYS A 648 -17.24 19.37 26.78
N LYS A 649 -17.75 19.98 25.70
CA LYS A 649 -18.34 21.32 25.70
C LYS A 649 -19.70 21.29 25.01
N ASN A 650 -20.76 21.10 25.82
CA ASN A 650 -22.13 21.01 25.31
C ASN A 650 -22.50 22.23 24.44
N GLY A 651 -23.17 22.00 23.31
CA GLY A 651 -23.56 23.04 22.37
C GLY A 651 -22.43 23.58 21.49
N TRP A 652 -21.33 22.83 21.32
CA TRP A 652 -20.21 23.19 20.44
C TRP A 652 -20.02 22.15 19.34
N VAL A 653 -19.58 22.63 18.17
CA VAL A 653 -19.23 21.82 17.01
C VAL A 653 -17.71 21.73 16.94
N SER A 654 -17.20 20.56 16.56
CA SER A 654 -15.78 20.30 16.32
C SER A 654 -15.57 19.71 14.94
N PHE A 655 -14.43 20.02 14.33
CA PHE A 655 -14.01 19.48 13.04
C PHE A 655 -12.48 19.46 12.94
N ARG A 656 -11.95 18.79 11.91
CA ARG A 656 -10.52 18.72 11.61
C ARG A 656 -10.25 19.27 10.21
N VAL A 657 -9.13 19.97 10.07
CA VAL A 657 -8.48 20.24 8.78
C VAL A 657 -7.20 19.40 8.73
N PRO A 658 -7.15 18.30 7.94
CA PRO A 658 -5.99 17.42 7.90
C PRO A 658 -4.75 18.09 7.29
N LYS A 659 -3.56 17.73 7.76
CA LYS A 659 -2.29 18.27 7.22
C LYS A 659 -2.05 17.81 5.78
N GLU A 660 -2.55 16.64 5.45
CA GLU A 660 -2.40 15.93 4.18
C GLU A 660 -3.13 16.60 3.03
N THR A 661 -4.30 17.15 3.33
CA THR A 661 -5.28 17.61 2.35
C THR A 661 -5.62 19.08 2.49
N ILE A 662 -5.01 19.78 3.47
CA ILE A 662 -5.20 21.22 3.63
C ILE A 662 -4.91 21.94 2.31
N ASN A 663 -5.87 22.73 1.84
CA ASN A 663 -5.74 23.54 0.66
C ASN A 663 -6.58 24.81 0.83
N GLN A 664 -6.45 25.77 -0.07
CA GLN A 664 -7.44 26.85 -0.14
C GLN A 664 -8.78 26.27 -0.55
N GLY A 665 -9.85 26.65 0.14
CA GLY A 665 -11.18 26.14 -0.17
C GLY A 665 -12.25 26.53 0.83
N ASN A 666 -13.46 26.11 0.52
CA ASN A 666 -14.69 26.40 1.23
C ASN A 666 -15.41 25.10 1.59
N ALA A 667 -15.98 25.06 2.79
CA ALA A 667 -16.82 23.97 3.26
C ALA A 667 -18.04 24.49 4.02
N VAL A 668 -19.13 23.73 4.05
CA VAL A 668 -20.33 24.06 4.84
C VAL A 668 -20.63 22.95 5.83
N ILE A 669 -20.60 23.29 7.11
CA ILE A 669 -20.97 22.41 8.23
C ILE A 669 -22.38 22.78 8.70
N ALA A 670 -23.18 21.79 9.10
CA ALA A 670 -24.51 22.01 9.66
C ALA A 670 -24.74 21.20 10.93
N VAL A 671 -25.67 21.67 11.77
CA VAL A 671 -26.23 20.89 12.88
C VAL A 671 -27.65 20.46 12.56
N ARG A 672 -28.03 19.27 13.03
CA ARG A 672 -29.36 18.70 12.79
C ARG A 672 -30.02 18.30 14.09
N ASN A 673 -31.35 18.27 14.10
CA ASN A 673 -32.11 17.62 15.17
C ASN A 673 -32.11 16.09 15.02
N SER A 674 -32.81 15.40 15.93
CA SER A 674 -32.93 13.93 15.93
C SER A 674 -33.68 13.37 14.72
N GLU A 675 -34.43 14.19 14.01
CA GLU A 675 -35.17 13.81 12.80
C GLU A 675 -34.34 13.98 11.52
N GLY A 676 -33.14 14.56 11.63
CA GLY A 676 -32.27 14.85 10.49
C GLY A 676 -32.53 16.22 9.84
N THR A 677 -33.42 17.05 10.38
CA THR A 677 -33.67 18.41 9.88
C THR A 677 -32.50 19.33 10.24
N ILE A 678 -31.98 20.04 9.25
CA ILE A 678 -30.93 21.06 9.45
C ILE A 678 -31.52 22.25 10.21
N LEU A 679 -30.87 22.60 11.33
CA LEU A 679 -31.29 23.72 12.19
C LEU A 679 -30.52 25.01 11.86
N TRP A 680 -29.26 24.85 11.46
CA TRP A 680 -28.38 25.94 11.05
C TRP A 680 -27.13 25.38 10.36
N SER A 681 -26.42 26.24 9.63
CA SER A 681 -25.16 25.90 8.94
C SER A 681 -24.18 27.06 8.97
N TRP A 682 -22.89 26.73 8.84
CA TRP A 682 -21.76 27.65 8.88
C TRP A 682 -20.81 27.38 7.72
N HIS A 683 -20.22 28.45 7.20
CA HIS A 683 -19.16 28.42 6.21
C HIS A 683 -17.81 28.32 6.92
N ILE A 684 -16.98 27.36 6.50
CA ILE A 684 -15.58 27.26 6.87
C ILE A 684 -14.77 27.66 5.65
N TRP A 685 -13.95 28.69 5.79
CA TRP A 685 -13.07 29.16 4.72
C TRP A 685 -11.62 28.91 5.11
N VAL A 686 -10.98 27.96 4.42
CA VAL A 686 -9.57 27.67 4.59
C VAL A 686 -8.80 28.53 3.59
N THR A 687 -7.92 29.40 4.08
CA THR A 687 -7.20 30.35 3.22
C THR A 687 -5.88 30.78 3.83
N HIS A 688 -4.96 31.20 2.98
CA HIS A 688 -3.70 31.84 3.37
C HIS A 688 -3.91 33.33 3.73
N ARG A 689 -5.06 33.92 3.36
CA ARG A 689 -5.38 35.31 3.63
C ARG A 689 -5.86 35.47 5.07
N LYS A 690 -4.99 36.00 5.94
CA LYS A 690 -5.39 36.44 7.29
C LYS A 690 -6.17 37.73 7.18
N TRP A 691 -7.31 37.81 7.87
CA TRP A 691 -8.10 39.03 7.99
C TRP A 691 -7.93 39.62 9.39
N ASP A 692 -6.99 40.56 9.50
CA ASP A 692 -6.67 41.29 10.74
C ASP A 692 -6.32 42.76 10.44
N ASP A 693 -5.80 43.48 11.43
CA ASP A 693 -5.42 44.89 11.33
C ASP A 693 -4.36 45.17 10.23
N SER A 694 -3.56 44.17 9.86
CA SER A 694 -2.47 44.31 8.89
C SER A 694 -2.92 44.13 7.44
N SER A 695 -4.06 43.47 7.21
CA SER A 695 -4.54 43.08 5.88
C SER A 695 -5.71 43.93 5.37
N CYS A 696 -6.49 44.54 6.26
CA CYS A 696 -7.68 45.32 5.89
C CYS A 696 -7.32 46.74 5.43
N ILE A 697 -8.21 47.36 4.65
CA ILE A 697 -7.94 48.62 3.97
C ILE A 697 -8.87 49.71 4.50
N THR A 698 -8.30 50.77 5.08
CA THR A 698 -9.06 51.95 5.50
C THR A 698 -9.37 52.86 4.30
N MET A 699 -10.66 53.15 4.11
CA MET A 699 -11.17 54.05 3.08
C MET A 699 -10.90 55.52 3.41
N SER A 700 -11.27 56.44 2.50
CA SER A 700 -10.96 57.86 2.64
C SER A 700 -11.58 58.48 3.91
N ASN A 701 -10.96 59.56 4.42
CA ASN A 701 -11.47 60.31 5.58
C ASN A 701 -12.78 61.08 5.31
N GLU A 702 -13.24 61.09 4.07
CA GLU A 702 -14.55 61.63 3.68
C GLU A 702 -15.62 60.53 3.54
N ASN A 703 -15.19 59.27 3.40
CA ASN A 703 -16.05 58.11 3.34
C ASN A 703 -16.34 57.55 4.73
N LEU A 704 -17.14 58.31 5.49
CA LEU A 704 -17.46 58.05 6.88
C LEU A 704 -18.83 57.39 7.07
N ASN A 705 -18.96 56.49 8.01
CA ASN A 705 -20.25 55.94 8.45
C ASN A 705 -21.07 56.97 9.26
N GLN A 706 -22.29 56.60 9.65
CA GLN A 706 -23.21 57.43 10.46
C GLN A 706 -22.61 57.95 11.79
N HIS A 707 -21.53 57.33 12.30
CA HIS A 707 -20.81 57.73 13.51
C HIS A 707 -19.52 58.52 13.23
N GLY A 708 -19.27 58.93 11.97
CA GLY A 708 -18.08 59.70 11.60
C GLY A 708 -16.79 58.88 11.52
N ARG A 709 -16.87 57.57 11.27
CA ARG A 709 -15.71 56.66 11.17
C ARG A 709 -15.49 56.16 9.74
N SER A 710 -14.24 56.17 9.28
CA SER A 710 -13.87 55.64 7.95
C SER A 710 -14.16 54.13 7.88
N PHE A 711 -14.69 53.65 6.76
CA PHE A 711 -14.87 52.21 6.55
C PHE A 711 -13.52 51.48 6.45
N ILE A 712 -13.46 50.26 6.95
CA ILE A 712 -12.31 49.36 6.82
C ILE A 712 -12.76 48.13 6.04
N ILE A 713 -12.35 48.01 4.77
CA ILE A 713 -12.79 46.96 3.85
C ILE A 713 -11.80 45.79 3.79
N THR A 714 -12.30 44.58 3.56
CA THR A 714 -11.47 43.39 3.42
C THR A 714 -10.64 43.42 2.11
N PRO A 715 -9.46 42.75 2.10
CA PRO A 715 -8.57 42.76 0.94
C PRO A 715 -9.11 41.97 -0.26
N CYS A 716 -10.04 41.04 -0.05
CA CYS A 716 -10.66 40.23 -1.10
C CYS A 716 -12.12 39.89 -0.75
N ASN A 717 -12.82 39.28 -1.71
CA ASN A 717 -14.14 38.70 -1.49
C ASN A 717 -14.09 37.55 -0.48
N LEU A 718 -15.20 37.32 0.23
CA LEU A 718 -15.35 36.20 1.15
C LEU A 718 -15.34 34.87 0.41
N GLY A 719 -14.57 33.90 0.90
CA GLY A 719 -14.46 32.57 0.29
C GLY A 719 -13.54 32.51 -0.93
N TYR A 720 -12.77 33.56 -1.21
CA TYR A 720 -11.90 33.63 -2.38
C TYR A 720 -10.73 32.64 -2.31
N CYS A 721 -10.52 31.92 -3.42
CA CYS A 721 -9.37 31.08 -3.72
C CYS A 721 -8.65 31.64 -4.95
N GLU A 722 -7.31 31.60 -4.93
CA GLU A 722 -6.47 32.16 -5.99
C GLU A 722 -6.67 31.47 -7.35
N PRO A 723 -6.34 32.15 -8.47
CA PRO A 723 -6.33 31.54 -9.79
C PRO A 723 -5.40 30.33 -9.88
N HIS A 724 -5.76 29.37 -10.73
CA HIS A 724 -4.92 28.20 -11.02
C HIS A 724 -5.22 27.61 -12.39
N GLU A 725 -4.25 26.89 -12.93
CA GLU A 725 -4.41 26.14 -14.18
C GLU A 725 -5.21 24.85 -13.97
N GLY A 726 -5.52 24.15 -15.06
CA GLY A 726 -6.19 22.85 -15.00
C GLY A 726 -5.20 21.69 -15.07
N ASP A 727 -5.62 20.55 -14.52
CA ASP A 727 -4.97 19.26 -14.73
C ASP A 727 -5.97 18.30 -15.37
N PRO A 728 -5.58 17.55 -16.42
CA PRO A 728 -6.46 16.54 -17.01
C PRO A 728 -6.72 15.40 -16.03
N GLU A 729 -7.83 14.69 -16.23
CA GLU A 729 -8.03 13.39 -15.58
C GLU A 729 -6.82 12.49 -15.85
N ARG A 730 -6.34 11.79 -14.82
CA ARG A 730 -5.22 10.86 -14.96
C ARG A 730 -5.42 9.58 -14.15
N LYS A 731 -4.83 8.50 -14.65
CA LYS A 731 -4.75 7.23 -13.94
C LYS A 731 -3.54 7.22 -13.01
N ILE A 732 -3.72 6.64 -11.82
CA ILE A 732 -2.63 6.29 -10.92
C ILE A 732 -2.66 4.78 -10.75
N TYR A 733 -1.55 4.13 -11.02
CA TYR A 733 -1.37 2.71 -10.79
C TYR A 733 -0.61 2.51 -9.50
N MET A 734 -1.07 1.58 -8.67
CA MET A 734 -0.45 1.24 -7.39
C MET A 734 -0.17 -0.26 -7.35
N ARG A 735 0.96 -0.66 -6.77
CA ARG A 735 1.27 -2.07 -6.51
C ARG A 735 1.97 -2.23 -5.17
N PHE A 736 1.82 -3.42 -4.60
CA PHE A 736 2.57 -3.82 -3.42
C PHE A 736 3.84 -4.55 -3.84
N VAL A 737 4.93 -4.23 -3.16
CA VAL A 737 6.21 -4.89 -3.34
C VAL A 737 6.68 -5.42 -2.00
N ALA A 738 6.81 -6.73 -1.91
CA ALA A 738 7.30 -7.44 -0.74
C ALA A 738 8.80 -7.74 -0.84
N ASP A 739 9.39 -8.21 0.26
CA ASP A 739 10.75 -8.73 0.28
C ASP A 739 10.91 -9.82 -0.81
N PRO A 740 11.94 -9.71 -1.68
CA PRO A 740 12.10 -10.63 -2.79
C PRO A 740 12.38 -12.07 -2.36
N LYS A 741 12.90 -12.29 -1.13
CA LYS A 741 13.17 -13.64 -0.60
C LYS A 741 11.89 -14.46 -0.47
N LEU A 742 10.75 -13.84 -0.14
CA LEU A 742 9.52 -14.55 0.23
C LEU A 742 8.74 -15.17 -0.94
N VAL A 743 9.20 -15.06 -2.20
CA VAL A 743 8.39 -15.42 -3.39
C VAL A 743 9.07 -16.42 -4.34
N ASN A 744 10.08 -17.17 -3.91
CA ASN A 744 10.75 -18.22 -4.71
C ASN A 744 11.12 -17.75 -6.15
N GLY A 745 11.70 -16.56 -6.29
CA GLY A 745 12.01 -16.01 -7.62
C GLY A 745 12.83 -14.72 -7.65
N SER A 746 14.08 -14.87 -8.09
CA SER A 746 14.97 -13.86 -8.69
C SER A 746 15.50 -12.69 -7.83
N SER A 747 16.82 -12.73 -7.69
CA SER A 747 17.78 -11.84 -7.06
C SER A 747 18.00 -10.50 -7.80
N ASN A 748 16.94 -9.71 -8.02
CA ASN A 748 17.09 -8.40 -8.68
C ASN A 748 17.03 -7.19 -7.73
N GLY A 749 17.11 -7.40 -6.41
CA GLY A 749 17.24 -6.31 -5.42
C GLY A 749 16.06 -5.31 -5.32
N ASN A 750 15.05 -5.42 -6.18
CA ASN A 750 13.97 -4.43 -6.31
C ASN A 750 12.67 -4.79 -5.56
N GLY A 751 12.64 -5.94 -4.87
CA GLY A 751 11.45 -6.52 -4.25
C GLY A 751 10.56 -7.29 -5.23
N VAL A 752 9.70 -8.17 -4.72
CA VAL A 752 8.79 -8.97 -5.56
C VAL A 752 7.40 -8.36 -5.56
N ILE A 753 6.85 -8.19 -6.76
CA ILE A 753 5.47 -7.77 -6.96
C ILE A 753 4.57 -8.98 -6.73
N LEU A 754 3.67 -8.87 -5.75
CA LEU A 754 2.75 -9.96 -5.43
C LEU A 754 1.60 -9.98 -6.43
N ASN A 755 1.34 -11.13 -7.05
CA ASN A 755 0.32 -11.25 -8.12
C ASN A 755 -0.88 -12.07 -7.66
N LYS A 756 -0.65 -13.33 -7.23
CA LYS A 756 -1.70 -14.28 -6.85
C LYS A 756 -2.19 -14.09 -5.41
N GLN A 757 -1.34 -13.56 -4.54
CA GLN A 757 -1.58 -13.53 -3.10
C GLN A 757 -2.09 -12.18 -2.58
N ILE A 758 -2.46 -11.26 -3.47
CA ILE A 758 -3.15 -10.03 -3.07
C ILE A 758 -4.66 -10.28 -3.15
N THR A 759 -5.43 -9.77 -2.20
CA THR A 759 -6.89 -9.60 -2.24
C THR A 759 -7.23 -8.12 -2.06
N ILE A 760 -8.15 -7.59 -2.87
CA ILE A 760 -8.45 -6.15 -2.88
C ILE A 760 -9.96 -5.95 -2.89
N ASN A 761 -10.44 -5.25 -1.87
CA ASN A 761 -11.83 -4.86 -1.72
C ASN A 761 -11.93 -3.33 -1.71
N GLY A 762 -12.85 -2.76 -2.51
CA GLY A 762 -13.06 -1.30 -2.57
C GLY A 762 -12.18 -0.55 -3.58
N ALA A 763 -11.42 -1.27 -4.41
CA ALA A 763 -10.70 -0.74 -5.57
C ALA A 763 -10.55 -1.82 -6.66
N PRO A 764 -10.48 -1.44 -7.95
CA PRO A 764 -10.33 -2.39 -9.04
C PRO A 764 -8.87 -2.73 -9.34
N ARG A 765 -8.67 -3.91 -9.94
CA ARG A 765 -7.40 -4.32 -10.55
C ARG A 765 -7.41 -4.02 -12.04
N LEU A 766 -6.25 -3.67 -12.57
CA LEU A 766 -6.04 -3.47 -14.00
C LEU A 766 -6.35 -4.72 -14.81
N SER A 767 -5.95 -5.90 -14.31
CA SER A 767 -6.29 -7.19 -14.90
C SER A 767 -7.19 -8.00 -13.97
N SER A 768 -8.20 -8.64 -14.57
CA SER A 768 -9.06 -9.60 -13.89
C SER A 768 -8.46 -11.02 -13.86
N GLU A 769 -7.35 -11.24 -14.58
CA GLU A 769 -6.63 -12.51 -14.58
C GLU A 769 -5.87 -12.68 -13.26
N LYS A 770 -6.10 -13.82 -12.58
CA LYS A 770 -5.44 -14.13 -11.30
C LYS A 770 -3.92 -14.23 -11.37
N GLU A 771 -3.35 -14.43 -12.55
CA GLU A 771 -1.90 -14.61 -12.74
C GLU A 771 -1.19 -13.33 -13.20
N ALA A 772 -1.94 -12.31 -13.61
CA ALA A 772 -1.37 -11.03 -14.03
C ALA A 772 -0.88 -10.22 -12.82
N VAL A 773 0.00 -9.26 -13.08
CA VAL A 773 0.53 -8.37 -12.04
C VAL A 773 -0.62 -7.65 -11.33
N ALA A 774 -0.68 -7.76 -9.99
CA ALA A 774 -1.76 -7.15 -9.21
C ALA A 774 -1.56 -5.64 -9.07
N VAL A 775 -1.84 -4.94 -10.18
CA VAL A 775 -1.86 -3.49 -10.27
C VAL A 775 -3.25 -2.99 -9.95
N ILE A 776 -3.32 -2.08 -8.99
CA ILE A 776 -4.54 -1.38 -8.59
C ILE A 776 -4.65 -0.13 -9.42
N THR A 777 -5.83 0.11 -9.97
CA THR A 777 -6.08 1.27 -10.82
C THR A 777 -6.95 2.27 -10.09
N PHE A 778 -6.45 3.50 -10.01
CA PHE A 778 -7.19 4.64 -9.54
C PHE A 778 -7.29 5.71 -10.62
N THR A 779 -8.31 6.55 -10.50
CA THR A 779 -8.57 7.71 -11.37
C THR A 779 -8.65 8.96 -10.50
N GLN A 780 -7.74 9.90 -10.73
CA GLN A 780 -7.88 11.25 -10.20
C GLN A 780 -8.67 12.08 -11.20
N PRO A 781 -9.81 12.68 -10.80
CA PRO A 781 -10.64 13.45 -11.71
C PRO A 781 -9.91 14.71 -12.19
N LYS A 782 -10.37 15.27 -13.31
CA LYS A 782 -9.87 16.54 -13.84
C LYS A 782 -9.98 17.66 -12.80
N ILE A 783 -8.93 18.48 -12.67
CA ILE A 783 -9.02 19.81 -12.05
C ILE A 783 -9.31 20.82 -13.16
N THR A 784 -10.49 21.43 -13.12
CA THR A 784 -10.85 22.49 -14.07
C THR A 784 -10.08 23.77 -13.74
N LYS A 785 -9.48 24.38 -14.77
CA LYS A 785 -8.85 25.70 -14.65
C LYS A 785 -9.81 26.74 -14.07
N SER A 786 -9.31 27.59 -13.18
CA SER A 786 -10.03 28.73 -12.63
C SER A 786 -9.24 30.01 -12.94
N ALA A 787 -9.54 30.66 -14.07
CA ALA A 787 -8.72 31.75 -14.60
C ALA A 787 -8.70 33.00 -13.70
N ALA A 788 -9.82 33.35 -13.07
CA ALA A 788 -9.93 34.46 -12.12
C ALA A 788 -9.76 34.04 -10.65
N GLY A 789 -9.52 32.76 -10.38
CA GLY A 789 -9.83 32.17 -9.09
C GLY A 789 -11.34 32.03 -8.90
N ASP A 790 -11.77 31.77 -7.69
CA ASP A 790 -13.18 31.50 -7.40
C ASP A 790 -13.57 31.96 -5.98
N ASN A 791 -14.85 32.27 -5.76
CA ASN A 791 -15.38 32.53 -4.44
C ASN A 791 -16.80 32.00 -4.28
N THR A 792 -17.22 31.80 -3.04
CA THR A 792 -18.61 31.48 -2.71
C THR A 792 -19.58 32.59 -3.13
N TYR A 793 -20.81 32.22 -3.48
CA TYR A 793 -21.90 33.17 -3.68
C TYR A 793 -22.88 33.16 -2.51
N TYR A 794 -23.71 34.22 -2.41
CA TYR A 794 -24.76 34.37 -1.42
C TYR A 794 -25.99 34.99 -2.06
N GLN A 795 -27.17 34.39 -1.88
CA GLN A 795 -28.42 35.10 -2.20
C GLN A 795 -28.65 36.16 -1.14
N TRP A 796 -29.15 37.32 -1.56
CA TRP A 796 -29.29 38.46 -0.67
C TRP A 796 -30.16 38.05 0.55
N GLY A 797 -29.68 38.29 1.76
CA GLY A 797 -30.39 37.97 3.01
C GLY A 797 -30.18 36.54 3.53
N ARG A 798 -29.48 35.68 2.79
CA ARG A 798 -29.06 34.35 3.27
C ARG A 798 -27.64 34.39 3.79
N LYS A 799 -27.39 33.60 4.84
CA LYS A 799 -26.04 33.35 5.38
C LYS A 799 -25.30 32.20 4.68
N ASP A 800 -26.01 31.41 3.88
CA ASP A 800 -25.50 30.15 3.36
C ASP A 800 -24.52 30.41 2.22
N ALA A 801 -23.27 30.00 2.40
CA ALA A 801 -22.32 29.96 1.31
C ALA A 801 -22.83 29.00 0.22
N MET A 802 -22.76 29.46 -1.03
CA MET A 802 -23.13 28.70 -2.21
C MET A 802 -21.90 28.36 -3.02
N LEU A 803 -21.98 27.25 -3.74
CA LEU A 803 -20.88 26.71 -4.52
C LEU A 803 -20.26 27.78 -5.45
N PRO A 804 -18.93 27.88 -5.56
CA PRO A 804 -18.29 28.80 -6.50
C PRO A 804 -18.50 28.43 -7.98
N GLY A 805 -18.28 29.40 -8.87
CA GLY A 805 -18.16 29.21 -10.31
C GLY A 805 -16.71 29.32 -10.75
N VAL A 806 -16.35 28.64 -11.84
CA VAL A 806 -15.05 28.73 -12.50
C VAL A 806 -15.22 29.00 -13.99
N HIS A 807 -14.27 29.72 -14.58
CA HIS A 807 -14.23 29.94 -16.02
C HIS A 807 -12.81 29.78 -16.57
N ASN A 808 -12.75 29.42 -17.85
CA ASN A 808 -11.54 29.27 -18.65
C ASN A 808 -11.88 29.57 -20.13
N GLU A 809 -10.92 29.39 -21.04
CA GLU A 809 -11.13 29.71 -22.46
C GLU A 809 -12.25 28.90 -23.13
N ASP A 810 -12.48 27.65 -22.70
CA ASP A 810 -13.50 26.77 -23.27
C ASP A 810 -14.89 27.15 -22.77
N THR A 811 -15.05 27.32 -21.45
CA THR A 811 -16.33 27.75 -20.84
C THR A 811 -16.72 29.12 -21.36
N TYR A 812 -15.76 30.03 -21.48
CA TYR A 812 -16.02 31.41 -21.90
C TYR A 812 -16.56 31.48 -23.33
N LYS A 813 -16.15 30.54 -24.20
CA LYS A 813 -16.66 30.44 -25.57
C LYS A 813 -17.99 29.70 -25.64
N ASN A 814 -18.22 28.69 -24.79
CA ASN A 814 -19.34 27.72 -24.62
C ASN A 814 -20.00 27.11 -25.87
N GLY A 815 -19.83 27.69 -27.06
CA GLY A 815 -20.25 27.16 -28.34
C GLY A 815 -21.76 27.12 -28.54
N LEU A 816 -22.58 27.87 -27.79
CA LEU A 816 -24.03 27.89 -28.04
C LEU A 816 -24.32 28.61 -29.37
N THR A 817 -25.18 28.00 -30.18
CA THR A 817 -25.51 28.45 -31.54
C THR A 817 -27.02 28.63 -31.74
N GLY A 818 -27.40 29.21 -32.88
CA GLY A 818 -28.80 29.46 -33.24
C GLY A 818 -29.50 30.36 -32.20
N ASP A 819 -30.73 29.99 -31.84
CA ASP A 819 -31.57 30.75 -30.89
C ASP A 819 -31.00 30.82 -29.47
N ARG A 820 -29.94 30.07 -29.15
CA ARG A 820 -29.28 30.05 -27.82
C ARG A 820 -28.03 30.92 -27.75
N SER A 821 -27.55 31.44 -28.88
CA SER A 821 -26.31 32.23 -28.97
C SER A 821 -26.32 33.49 -28.08
N ALA A 822 -27.49 34.02 -27.76
CA ALA A 822 -27.64 35.14 -26.82
C ALA A 822 -27.20 34.80 -25.38
N LEU A 823 -27.11 33.52 -25.02
CA LEU A 823 -26.65 33.06 -23.70
C LEU A 823 -25.13 32.85 -23.65
N ASN A 824 -24.38 33.13 -24.73
CA ASN A 824 -22.94 32.90 -24.73
C ASN A 824 -22.21 33.72 -23.66
N GLU A 825 -22.66 34.94 -23.37
CA GLU A 825 -22.11 35.80 -22.32
C GLU A 825 -22.74 35.58 -20.93
N GLU A 826 -23.79 34.75 -20.85
CA GLU A 826 -24.51 34.42 -19.61
C GLU A 826 -24.07 33.07 -19.05
N LEU A 827 -23.86 32.06 -19.91
CA LEU A 827 -23.46 30.69 -19.54
C LEU A 827 -21.98 30.44 -19.85
N ASP A 828 -21.12 31.41 -19.51
CA ASP A 828 -19.67 31.43 -19.77
C ASP A 828 -18.83 30.81 -18.63
N MET A 829 -19.49 30.24 -17.62
CA MET A 829 -18.89 29.60 -16.45
C MET A 829 -19.51 28.22 -16.17
N VAL A 830 -18.84 27.43 -15.34
CA VAL A 830 -19.38 26.17 -14.78
C VAL A 830 -19.18 26.13 -13.27
N ASN A 831 -19.98 25.31 -12.58
CA ASN A 831 -19.79 25.09 -11.15
C ASN A 831 -18.39 24.53 -10.87
N LYS A 832 -17.71 25.07 -9.85
CA LYS A 832 -16.48 24.47 -9.33
C LYS A 832 -16.77 23.04 -8.88
N MET A 833 -15.80 22.15 -9.07
CA MET A 833 -15.91 20.80 -8.53
C MET A 833 -16.04 20.85 -7.00
N PHE A 834 -16.92 20.05 -6.44
CA PHE A 834 -17.13 19.93 -5.00
C PHE A 834 -17.36 18.49 -4.60
N TYR A 835 -17.35 18.23 -3.30
CA TYR A 835 -17.40 16.90 -2.70
C TYR A 835 -18.48 16.90 -1.63
N SER A 836 -19.38 15.92 -1.71
CA SER A 836 -20.52 15.76 -0.81
C SER A 836 -21.00 14.30 -0.83
N THR A 837 -21.99 13.97 0.01
CA THR A 837 -22.81 12.77 -0.20
C THR A 837 -23.90 13.06 -1.24
N GLU A 838 -24.55 12.02 -1.77
CA GLU A 838 -25.64 12.20 -2.75
C GLU A 838 -26.80 13.05 -2.19
N GLU A 839 -27.08 12.92 -0.88
CA GLU A 839 -28.15 13.65 -0.18
C GLU A 839 -27.93 15.18 -0.17
N PHE A 840 -26.69 15.63 0.02
CA PHE A 840 -26.36 17.05 0.20
C PHE A 840 -25.70 17.69 -1.02
N ARG A 841 -25.90 17.11 -2.20
CA ARG A 841 -25.43 17.69 -3.46
C ARG A 841 -25.94 19.12 -3.63
N PHE A 842 -25.02 20.02 -3.98
CA PHE A 842 -25.39 21.40 -4.31
C PHE A 842 -26.19 21.43 -5.62
N THR A 843 -27.46 21.79 -5.51
CA THR A 843 -28.45 21.73 -6.59
C THR A 843 -29.42 22.90 -6.48
N SER A 844 -30.35 22.99 -7.42
CA SER A 844 -31.40 24.01 -7.44
C SER A 844 -32.62 23.59 -6.60
N ALA A 845 -33.41 24.59 -6.19
CA ALA A 845 -34.76 24.44 -5.67
C ALA A 845 -35.60 25.64 -6.12
N GLU A 846 -36.92 25.55 -6.00
CA GLU A 846 -37.82 26.64 -6.38
C GLU A 846 -37.72 27.82 -5.38
N THR A 847 -37.86 29.02 -5.91
CA THR A 847 -37.94 30.31 -5.18
C THR A 847 -39.23 30.45 -4.36
N ALA A 848 -39.48 31.66 -3.82
CA ALA A 848 -40.62 31.97 -2.94
C ALA A 848 -40.73 31.02 -1.72
N GLN A 849 -39.62 30.84 -1.01
CA GLN A 849 -39.53 29.99 0.18
C GLN A 849 -39.59 30.81 1.48
N SER A 850 -40.05 30.20 2.57
CA SER A 850 -39.91 30.82 3.90
C SER A 850 -38.45 30.87 4.34
N ILE A 851 -38.14 31.70 5.34
CA ILE A 851 -36.79 31.80 5.88
C ILE A 851 -36.38 30.46 6.52
N GLY A 852 -37.28 29.85 7.29
CA GLY A 852 -37.06 28.55 7.93
C GLY A 852 -36.74 27.47 6.92
N LYS A 853 -37.47 27.42 5.79
CA LYS A 853 -37.20 26.47 4.72
C LYS A 853 -35.83 26.70 4.06
N SER A 854 -35.40 27.95 3.91
CA SER A 854 -34.06 28.25 3.37
C SER A 854 -32.93 27.78 4.30
N ILE A 855 -33.11 27.91 5.61
CA ILE A 855 -32.15 27.46 6.63
C ILE A 855 -32.02 25.93 6.59
N GLN A 856 -33.12 25.21 6.34
CA GLN A 856 -33.11 23.76 6.19
C GLN A 856 -32.45 23.28 4.88
N LEU A 857 -32.29 24.15 3.89
CA LEU A 857 -31.80 23.83 2.55
C LEU A 857 -30.57 24.68 2.15
N PRO A 858 -29.48 24.66 2.93
CA PRO A 858 -28.28 25.46 2.64
C PRO A 858 -27.53 24.95 1.39
N HIS A 859 -27.74 23.70 0.99
CA HIS A 859 -27.17 23.10 -0.22
C HIS A 859 -28.07 23.31 -1.46
N LYS A 860 -29.11 24.15 -1.37
CA LYS A 860 -29.99 24.48 -2.49
C LYS A 860 -29.88 25.95 -2.88
N PHE A 861 -29.69 26.17 -4.17
CA PHE A 861 -29.80 27.49 -4.78
C PHE A 861 -31.23 27.72 -5.27
N PHE A 862 -31.90 28.74 -4.75
CA PHE A 862 -33.29 29.00 -5.11
C PHE A 862 -33.36 29.76 -6.43
N ILE A 863 -33.93 29.13 -7.46
CA ILE A 863 -34.07 29.71 -8.81
C ILE A 863 -35.47 29.48 -9.35
N HIS A 864 -35.84 30.28 -10.34
CA HIS A 864 -37.08 30.14 -11.07
C HIS A 864 -36.83 30.22 -12.57
N LYS A 865 -37.53 29.39 -13.35
CA LYS A 865 -37.41 29.45 -14.81
C LYS A 865 -37.73 30.85 -15.32
N ARG A 866 -36.88 31.39 -16.19
CA ARG A 866 -37.08 32.74 -16.72
C ARG A 866 -38.34 32.77 -17.59
N PRO A 867 -39.28 33.70 -17.32
CA PRO A 867 -40.43 33.90 -18.19
C PRO A 867 -40.01 34.26 -19.63
N PRO A 868 -40.89 34.04 -20.63
CA PRO A 868 -40.57 34.30 -22.04
C PRO A 868 -40.19 35.75 -22.35
N THR A 869 -40.80 36.71 -21.65
CA THR A 869 -40.60 38.16 -21.79
C THR A 869 -39.90 38.75 -20.57
N ASP A 870 -39.07 39.77 -20.82
CA ASP A 870 -38.24 40.44 -19.80
C ASP A 870 -38.81 41.80 -19.37
N ASP A 871 -39.89 42.27 -20.01
CA ASP A 871 -40.43 43.63 -19.88
C ASP A 871 -41.62 43.73 -18.92
N GLY A 872 -41.99 42.65 -18.24
CA GLY A 872 -43.13 42.62 -17.32
C GLY A 872 -44.49 42.56 -18.04
N LYS A 873 -44.52 42.53 -19.38
CA LYS A 873 -45.74 42.71 -20.18
C LYS A 873 -46.23 41.43 -20.87
N GLY A 874 -45.60 40.29 -20.58
CA GLY A 874 -45.94 38.96 -21.11
C GLY A 874 -46.01 38.86 -22.63
N VAL A 875 -46.41 37.68 -23.14
CA VAL A 875 -46.53 37.44 -24.59
C VAL A 875 -47.77 38.19 -25.14
N ASN A 876 -47.62 38.90 -26.27
CA ASN A 876 -48.71 39.63 -26.93
C ASN A 876 -49.39 40.73 -26.08
N GLY A 877 -48.69 41.32 -25.09
CA GLY A 877 -49.23 42.39 -24.26
C GLY A 877 -50.21 41.94 -23.17
N THR A 878 -50.26 40.64 -22.88
CA THR A 878 -50.89 40.13 -21.64
C THR A 878 -49.87 40.20 -20.51
N PRO A 879 -50.13 40.87 -19.36
CA PRO A 879 -49.14 41.03 -18.30
C PRO A 879 -48.39 39.73 -17.98
N ASP A 880 -47.08 39.82 -17.69
CA ASP A 880 -46.37 38.70 -17.10
C ASP A 880 -47.14 38.26 -15.86
N ASP A 881 -47.25 36.94 -15.64
CA ASP A 881 -47.76 36.38 -14.39
C ASP A 881 -46.96 37.02 -13.25
N PRO A 882 -47.55 37.95 -12.46
CA PRO A 882 -46.81 38.71 -11.46
C PRO A 882 -46.16 37.78 -10.43
N VAL A 883 -46.72 36.58 -10.25
CA VAL A 883 -46.18 35.53 -9.38
C VAL A 883 -44.87 34.97 -9.94
N ASN A 884 -44.79 34.66 -11.24
CA ASN A 884 -43.55 34.13 -11.85
C ASN A 884 -42.45 35.20 -11.92
N ASN A 885 -42.82 36.45 -12.17
CA ASN A 885 -41.86 37.55 -12.10
C ASN A 885 -41.33 37.73 -10.67
N TYR A 886 -42.22 37.68 -9.67
CA TYR A 886 -41.81 37.73 -8.25
C TYR A 886 -40.89 36.57 -7.88
N LYS A 887 -41.26 35.33 -8.21
CA LYS A 887 -40.46 34.12 -7.99
C LYS A 887 -39.05 34.24 -8.59
N ARG A 888 -38.96 34.69 -9.83
CA ARG A 888 -37.66 34.97 -10.45
C ARG A 888 -36.88 36.06 -9.71
N ARG A 889 -37.59 37.02 -9.08
CA ARG A 889 -37.03 38.19 -8.40
C ARG A 889 -36.66 38.02 -6.95
N HIS A 890 -37.20 37.00 -6.31
CA HIS A 890 -37.10 36.82 -4.86
C HIS A 890 -37.05 35.34 -4.56
N TRP A 891 -35.97 34.92 -3.92
CA TRP A 891 -35.88 33.55 -3.41
C TRP A 891 -36.87 33.30 -2.25
N HIS A 892 -37.32 34.37 -1.58
CA HIS A 892 -38.13 34.35 -0.38
C HIS A 892 -39.59 34.73 -0.65
N ASP A 893 -40.53 34.12 0.08
CA ASP A 893 -41.89 34.62 0.30
C ASP A 893 -42.39 34.11 1.66
N GLY A 894 -42.71 35.03 2.57
CA GLY A 894 -43.14 34.72 3.93
C GLY A 894 -44.63 34.91 4.22
N THR A 895 -45.46 35.18 3.22
CA THR A 895 -46.90 35.49 3.40
C THR A 895 -47.71 34.35 4.04
N ASN A 896 -47.19 33.12 4.00
CA ASN A 896 -47.82 31.95 4.66
C ASN A 896 -47.18 31.59 6.02
N THR A 897 -46.43 32.51 6.62
CA THR A 897 -45.72 32.31 7.89
C THR A 897 -46.22 33.27 8.97
N SER A 898 -45.68 33.16 10.19
CA SER A 898 -46.08 34.02 11.32
C SER A 898 -45.63 35.48 11.20
N TYR A 899 -44.60 35.77 10.39
CA TYR A 899 -44.10 37.14 10.19
C TYR A 899 -44.77 37.83 9.00
N ASP A 900 -45.45 37.11 8.10
CA ASP A 900 -46.32 37.62 7.03
C ASP A 900 -45.70 38.74 6.17
N LEU A 901 -44.41 38.60 5.82
CA LEU A 901 -43.71 39.53 4.93
C LEU A 901 -43.39 38.83 3.61
N GLN A 902 -43.84 39.41 2.51
CA GLN A 902 -43.46 38.93 1.18
C GLN A 902 -42.00 39.28 0.88
N THR A 903 -41.58 40.54 1.09
CA THR A 903 -40.21 41.00 0.85
C THR A 903 -39.64 41.59 2.15
N ILE A 904 -38.34 41.42 2.39
CA ILE A 904 -37.71 41.94 3.61
C ILE A 904 -36.46 42.74 3.22
N MET A 905 -36.33 43.96 3.76
CA MET A 905 -35.19 44.85 3.52
C MET A 905 -34.05 44.68 4.52
N ASN A 906 -34.35 44.31 5.77
CA ASN A 906 -33.42 44.43 6.88
C ASN A 906 -32.61 43.17 7.20
N TYR A 907 -32.59 42.12 6.34
CA TYR A 907 -31.95 40.85 6.69
C TYR A 907 -30.47 40.97 7.07
N TRP A 908 -29.68 41.89 6.50
CA TRP A 908 -28.25 42.05 6.83
C TRP A 908 -27.94 43.32 7.64
N ASN A 909 -28.96 44.13 7.91
CA ASN A 909 -28.87 45.23 8.86
C ASN A 909 -30.17 45.30 9.65
N THR A 910 -30.16 44.83 10.90
CA THR A 910 -31.38 44.75 11.73
C THR A 910 -32.12 46.09 11.85
N GLN A 911 -31.37 47.20 11.73
CA GLN A 911 -31.88 48.56 11.92
C GLN A 911 -32.22 49.29 10.60
N LEU A 912 -32.13 48.63 9.45
CA LEU A 912 -32.47 49.24 8.16
C LEU A 912 -33.99 49.46 8.05
N VAL A 913 -34.40 50.73 7.97
CA VAL A 913 -35.81 51.16 7.87
C VAL A 913 -36.00 52.24 6.80
N GLN A 914 -35.04 52.39 5.89
CA GLN A 914 -35.06 53.39 4.82
C GLN A 914 -34.44 52.82 3.55
N SER A 915 -35.03 53.16 2.40
CA SER A 915 -34.50 52.85 1.08
C SER A 915 -33.19 53.61 0.84
N GLY A 916 -32.18 52.94 0.30
CA GLY A 916 -30.90 53.54 -0.06
C GLY A 916 -31.00 54.42 -1.31
N ASN A 917 -30.15 55.44 -1.40
CA ASN A 917 -30.03 56.28 -2.59
C ASN A 917 -28.97 55.71 -3.53
N ALA A 918 -29.38 54.94 -4.54
CA ALA A 918 -28.47 54.38 -5.55
C ALA A 918 -28.92 54.67 -6.99
N HIS A 919 -29.93 55.54 -7.16
CA HIS A 919 -30.49 55.81 -8.49
C HIS A 919 -29.50 56.62 -9.32
N PHE A 920 -28.95 55.97 -10.34
CA PHE A 920 -28.04 56.63 -11.26
C PHE A 920 -28.80 57.56 -12.20
N VAL A 921 -28.43 58.85 -12.20
CA VAL A 921 -29.07 59.86 -13.06
C VAL A 921 -28.39 59.90 -14.44
N TYR A 922 -28.97 59.20 -15.43
CA TYR A 922 -28.39 59.02 -16.78
C TYR A 922 -28.43 60.27 -17.70
N ASN A 923 -28.78 61.45 -17.17
CA ASN A 923 -28.93 62.68 -17.95
C ASN A 923 -28.11 63.88 -17.44
N VAL A 924 -27.15 63.65 -16.54
CA VAL A 924 -26.27 64.68 -16.00
C VAL A 924 -24.80 64.26 -16.15
N THR A 925 -23.93 65.23 -16.45
CA THR A 925 -22.46 65.04 -16.40
C THR A 925 -21.88 65.44 -15.04
N GLU A 926 -22.71 65.91 -14.12
CA GLU A 926 -22.31 66.29 -12.77
C GLU A 926 -22.00 65.05 -11.92
N LYS A 927 -21.03 65.21 -11.02
CA LYS A 927 -20.62 64.18 -10.06
C LYS A 927 -21.83 63.76 -9.20
N GLN A 928 -22.19 62.48 -9.25
CA GLN A 928 -23.25 61.93 -8.40
C GLN A 928 -22.63 61.54 -7.04
N ASN A 929 -23.21 62.02 -5.94
CA ASN A 929 -22.65 61.87 -4.60
C ASN A 929 -23.44 60.85 -3.79
N TYR A 930 -22.89 59.65 -3.66
CA TYR A 930 -23.50 58.55 -2.93
C TYR A 930 -23.03 58.46 -1.47
N LYS A 931 -22.19 59.40 -1.01
CA LYS A 931 -21.80 59.55 0.41
C LYS A 931 -22.90 60.18 1.28
N LEU A 932 -23.99 60.65 0.68
CA LEU A 932 -25.11 61.27 1.41
C LEU A 932 -25.97 60.22 2.14
N PRO A 933 -26.57 60.58 3.30
CA PRO A 933 -27.59 59.75 3.94
C PRO A 933 -28.76 59.43 2.99
N PRO A 934 -29.40 58.25 3.11
CA PRO A 934 -29.23 57.25 4.17
C PRO A 934 -28.13 56.20 3.90
N ASN A 935 -27.31 56.39 2.86
CA ASN A 935 -26.31 55.38 2.45
C ASN A 935 -25.20 55.13 3.49
N ASP A 936 -25.02 56.04 4.44
CA ASP A 936 -24.06 55.97 5.53
C ASP A 936 -24.57 55.20 6.76
N GLN A 937 -25.84 54.75 6.73
CA GLN A 937 -26.49 54.10 7.85
C GLN A 937 -25.62 52.96 8.40
N TYR A 938 -25.43 52.98 9.72
CA TYR A 938 -24.63 51.96 10.37
C TYR A 938 -25.30 50.58 10.26
N VAL A 939 -24.51 49.59 9.86
CA VAL A 939 -24.97 48.21 9.74
C VAL A 939 -24.89 47.53 11.10
N VAL A 940 -26.04 47.21 11.69
CA VAL A 940 -26.11 46.32 12.85
C VAL A 940 -26.19 44.88 12.34
N LYS A 941 -25.07 44.16 12.49
CA LYS A 941 -24.90 42.80 11.96
C LYS A 941 -25.95 41.85 12.53
N THR A 942 -26.66 41.19 11.62
CA THR A 942 -27.74 40.26 11.94
C THR A 942 -27.24 38.82 12.06
N ILE A 943 -28.12 37.93 12.52
CA ILE A 943 -27.88 36.49 12.46
C ILE A 943 -27.80 35.92 11.04
N TYR A 944 -28.24 36.62 9.99
CA TYR A 944 -28.16 36.13 8.60
C TYR A 944 -26.99 36.71 7.81
N ASP A 945 -26.19 37.59 8.40
CA ASP A 945 -24.99 38.14 7.78
C ASP A 945 -23.94 37.00 7.60
N PRO A 946 -23.44 36.75 6.37
CA PRO A 946 -22.51 35.65 6.10
C PRO A 946 -21.08 35.91 6.61
N SER A 947 -20.77 37.13 7.06
CA SER A 947 -19.39 37.55 7.34
C SER A 947 -18.79 36.87 8.57
N PRO A 948 -17.45 36.70 8.60
CA PRO A 948 -16.73 36.20 9.77
C PRO A 948 -16.90 37.07 11.02
N ALA A 949 -16.47 36.54 12.18
CA ALA A 949 -16.51 37.27 13.45
C ALA A 949 -15.71 38.59 13.35
N GLY A 950 -16.28 39.70 13.80
CA GLY A 950 -15.67 41.03 13.71
C GLY A 950 -15.78 41.71 12.33
N PHE A 951 -16.51 41.11 11.39
CA PHE A 951 -16.81 41.67 10.07
C PHE A 951 -18.30 41.64 9.78
N LYS A 952 -18.78 42.47 8.85
CA LYS A 952 -20.18 42.55 8.41
C LYS A 952 -20.31 42.98 6.96
N ILE A 953 -21.47 42.74 6.37
CA ILE A 953 -21.77 43.25 5.03
C ILE A 953 -21.76 44.79 5.03
N PRO A 954 -21.12 45.44 4.05
CA PRO A 954 -21.06 46.90 3.97
C PRO A 954 -22.39 47.55 3.61
N PRO A 955 -22.66 48.79 4.08
CA PRO A 955 -23.66 49.66 3.45
C PRO A 955 -23.12 50.18 2.12
N ILE A 956 -24.00 50.68 1.25
CA ILE A 956 -23.62 51.14 -0.10
C ILE A 956 -22.53 52.24 -0.09
N LYS A 957 -22.54 53.13 0.91
CA LYS A 957 -21.52 54.19 1.05
C LYS A 957 -20.10 53.65 1.21
N ALA A 958 -19.90 52.45 1.76
CA ALA A 958 -18.57 51.87 1.89
C ALA A 958 -17.85 51.75 0.54
N PHE A 959 -18.60 51.65 -0.56
CA PHE A 959 -18.09 51.60 -1.92
C PHE A 959 -18.10 52.95 -2.66
N ALA A 960 -18.55 54.04 -2.03
CA ALA A 960 -18.72 55.34 -2.71
C ALA A 960 -17.42 55.89 -3.29
N ASP A 961 -16.26 55.66 -2.63
CA ASP A 961 -14.95 56.07 -3.17
C ASP A 961 -14.61 55.42 -4.52
N PHE A 962 -15.23 54.28 -4.88
CA PHE A 962 -15.00 53.63 -6.17
C PHE A 962 -15.72 54.34 -7.31
N PHE A 963 -16.92 54.87 -7.07
CA PHE A 963 -17.80 55.35 -8.14
C PHE A 963 -18.20 56.82 -8.08
N ASP A 964 -18.06 57.51 -6.94
CA ASP A 964 -18.37 58.94 -6.82
C ASP A 964 -17.50 59.76 -7.78
N ASP A 965 -16.20 59.46 -7.89
CA ASP A 965 -15.23 60.22 -8.70
C ASP A 965 -15.21 59.80 -10.18
N VAL A 966 -16.14 58.95 -10.63
CA VAL A 966 -16.14 58.52 -12.03
C VAL A 966 -16.64 59.63 -12.94
N GLU A 967 -15.84 59.91 -13.98
CA GLU A 967 -16.17 60.89 -15.01
C GLU A 967 -17.28 60.39 -15.92
N LEU A 968 -18.26 61.28 -16.19
CA LEU A 968 -19.36 61.03 -17.10
C LEU A 968 -19.20 61.85 -18.38
N GLU A 969 -19.59 61.28 -19.51
CA GLU A 969 -19.58 61.96 -20.81
C GLU A 969 -20.93 61.85 -21.51
N LEU A 970 -21.31 62.87 -22.26
CA LEU A 970 -22.57 62.86 -23.00
C LEU A 970 -22.53 61.84 -24.15
N VAL A 971 -23.59 61.05 -24.27
CA VAL A 971 -23.82 60.21 -25.45
C VAL A 971 -24.48 61.08 -26.52
N PRO A 972 -23.90 61.22 -27.73
CA PRO A 972 -24.55 61.90 -28.84
C PRO A 972 -25.84 61.14 -29.23
N ASP A 973 -26.99 61.80 -29.12
CA ASP A 973 -28.37 61.31 -29.28
C ASP A 973 -28.57 60.14 -30.29
N PRO A 974 -29.10 58.97 -29.86
CA PRO A 974 -29.54 57.93 -30.77
C PRO A 974 -31.08 57.76 -30.78
N LYS A 975 -31.89 58.79 -31.10
CA LYS A 975 -33.14 58.72 -31.92
C LYS A 975 -34.14 59.85 -31.56
N PRO A 976 -34.77 60.54 -32.54
CA PRO A 976 -35.61 61.73 -32.30
C PRO A 976 -36.92 61.53 -31.50
N ASN A 977 -37.30 60.30 -31.14
CA ASN A 977 -38.66 59.98 -30.68
C ASN A 977 -38.73 59.35 -29.28
N ASN A 978 -37.65 59.37 -28.48
CA ASN A 978 -37.67 58.82 -27.13
C ASN A 978 -36.99 59.78 -26.12
N PRO A 979 -37.74 60.50 -25.27
CA PRO A 979 -37.17 61.43 -24.29
C PRO A 979 -36.36 60.75 -23.15
N ASP A 980 -36.50 59.42 -22.99
CA ASP A 980 -35.78 58.60 -21.99
C ASP A 980 -34.47 57.98 -22.53
N ASN A 981 -34.04 58.41 -23.72
CA ASN A 981 -32.79 57.92 -24.30
C ASN A 981 -31.61 58.35 -23.43
N LYS A 982 -30.81 57.38 -22.98
CA LYS A 982 -29.65 57.57 -22.10
C LYS A 982 -28.76 58.70 -22.65
N LYS A 983 -28.46 59.71 -21.83
CA LYS A 983 -27.73 60.91 -22.28
C LYS A 983 -26.29 60.95 -21.80
N THR A 984 -25.88 60.04 -20.92
CA THR A 984 -24.49 59.93 -20.46
C THR A 984 -24.01 58.49 -20.40
N LYS A 985 -22.75 58.29 -20.76
CA LYS A 985 -21.97 57.07 -20.54
C LYS A 985 -20.86 57.39 -19.53
N GLY A 986 -20.39 56.38 -18.80
CA GLY A 986 -19.29 56.58 -17.86
C GLY A 986 -17.95 56.22 -18.48
N LYS A 987 -16.91 56.97 -18.15
CA LYS A 987 -15.55 56.63 -18.56
C LYS A 987 -15.04 55.45 -17.73
N PRO A 988 -14.35 54.48 -18.36
CA PRO A 988 -13.75 53.38 -17.63
C PRO A 988 -12.83 53.88 -16.52
N ASN A 989 -12.97 53.33 -15.32
CA ASN A 989 -12.09 53.58 -14.17
C ASN A 989 -11.52 52.27 -13.57
N ALA A 990 -11.88 51.14 -14.16
CA ALA A 990 -11.37 49.83 -13.82
C ALA A 990 -10.55 49.30 -15.02
N ASP A 991 -9.28 48.99 -14.81
CA ASP A 991 -8.45 48.38 -15.84
C ASP A 991 -8.67 46.87 -15.84
N GLU A 992 -8.82 46.27 -17.03
CA GLU A 992 -8.85 44.82 -17.16
C GLU A 992 -7.51 44.21 -16.73
N LEU A 993 -7.59 43.12 -15.98
CA LEU A 993 -6.48 42.27 -15.64
C LEU A 993 -6.44 41.10 -16.63
N HIS A 994 -5.25 40.84 -17.12
CA HIS A 994 -4.93 39.74 -18.03
C HIS A 994 -3.81 38.90 -17.42
N ASP A 995 -3.85 37.59 -17.63
CA ASP A 995 -2.76 36.70 -17.30
C ASP A 995 -2.24 36.03 -18.59
N LYS A 996 -1.00 35.54 -18.57
CA LYS A 996 -0.36 34.87 -19.72
C LYS A 996 -1.18 33.71 -20.28
N SER A 997 -2.07 33.14 -19.46
CA SER A 997 -2.86 31.97 -19.77
C SER A 997 -4.36 32.26 -19.92
N SER A 998 -4.82 33.51 -19.81
CA SER A 998 -6.22 33.88 -20.02
C SER A 998 -6.39 35.35 -20.41
N ASP A 999 -7.21 35.57 -21.44
CA ASP A 999 -7.51 36.89 -22.00
C ASP A 999 -8.28 37.82 -21.04
N PHE A 1000 -8.74 37.35 -19.88
CA PHE A 1000 -9.41 38.19 -18.88
C PHE A 1000 -9.54 37.46 -17.53
N VAL A 1001 -9.07 38.06 -16.44
CA VAL A 1001 -9.11 37.46 -15.10
C VAL A 1001 -9.76 38.36 -14.03
N GLY A 1002 -10.15 39.58 -14.39
CA GLY A 1002 -10.78 40.53 -13.47
C GLY A 1002 -10.42 41.97 -13.77
N TRP A 1003 -10.55 42.82 -12.75
CA TRP A 1003 -10.27 44.23 -12.83
C TRP A 1003 -9.36 44.69 -11.69
N LYS A 1004 -8.57 45.73 -11.95
CA LYS A 1004 -7.97 46.56 -10.91
C LYS A 1004 -8.55 47.97 -10.96
N VAL A 1005 -8.74 48.57 -9.79
CA VAL A 1005 -9.16 49.97 -9.63
C VAL A 1005 -8.07 50.68 -8.83
N ASP A 1006 -7.38 51.62 -9.49
CA ASP A 1006 -6.25 52.35 -8.93
C ASP A 1006 -6.69 53.65 -8.25
N ASN A 1007 -5.79 54.23 -7.45
CA ASN A 1007 -5.93 55.55 -6.83
C ASN A 1007 -7.09 55.73 -5.84
N ILE A 1008 -7.63 54.63 -5.29
CA ILE A 1008 -8.62 54.70 -4.22
C ILE A 1008 -7.90 54.96 -2.90
N ASN A 1009 -7.90 56.22 -2.44
CA ASN A 1009 -7.17 56.66 -1.25
C ASN A 1009 -5.67 56.25 -1.29
N GLY A 1010 -5.05 56.35 -2.47
CA GLY A 1010 -3.65 55.98 -2.69
C GLY A 1010 -3.38 54.47 -2.74
N ARG A 1011 -4.41 53.63 -2.89
CA ARG A 1011 -4.31 52.17 -2.97
C ARG A 1011 -4.95 51.62 -4.25
N THR A 1012 -4.54 50.40 -4.60
CA THR A 1012 -5.10 49.61 -5.70
C THR A 1012 -5.99 48.52 -5.13
N PHE A 1013 -7.16 48.32 -5.74
CA PHE A 1013 -8.10 47.25 -5.41
C PHE A 1013 -8.25 46.28 -6.57
N TYR A 1014 -8.35 45.01 -6.24
CA TYR A 1014 -8.54 43.93 -7.21
C TYR A 1014 -9.94 43.33 -7.07
N PHE A 1015 -10.57 43.07 -8.21
CA PHE A 1015 -11.89 42.48 -8.35
C PHE A 1015 -11.80 41.31 -9.34
N PRO A 1016 -11.70 40.07 -8.86
CA PRO A 1016 -11.56 38.92 -9.75
C PRO A 1016 -12.86 38.66 -10.53
N ALA A 1017 -12.73 38.25 -11.79
CA ALA A 1017 -13.83 37.92 -12.71
C ALA A 1017 -14.57 36.62 -12.32
N THR A 1018 -15.10 36.58 -11.11
CA THR A 1018 -15.78 35.42 -10.52
C THR A 1018 -17.27 35.37 -10.83
N GLY A 1019 -17.78 36.32 -11.61
CA GLY A 1019 -19.16 36.33 -12.09
C GLY A 1019 -20.22 36.40 -10.99
N VAL A 1020 -21.41 35.92 -11.34
CA VAL A 1020 -22.56 35.77 -10.43
C VAL A 1020 -23.23 34.42 -10.68
N ARG A 1021 -24.13 34.01 -9.78
CA ARG A 1021 -24.97 32.82 -10.03
C ARG A 1021 -26.34 33.24 -10.53
N ASP A 1022 -26.69 32.82 -11.74
CA ASP A 1022 -27.93 33.21 -12.41
C ASP A 1022 -29.16 32.56 -11.77
N MET A 1023 -30.24 33.33 -11.65
CA MET A 1023 -31.50 32.94 -11.00
C MET A 1023 -32.48 32.16 -11.88
N GLY A 1024 -32.07 31.75 -13.07
CA GLY A 1024 -32.77 30.84 -13.98
C GLY A 1024 -32.86 31.38 -15.41
N ILE A 1025 -32.86 30.43 -16.36
CA ILE A 1025 -32.84 30.69 -17.81
C ILE A 1025 -34.17 30.31 -18.49
N LYS A 1026 -34.38 30.78 -19.72
CA LYS A 1026 -35.65 30.53 -20.47
C LYS A 1026 -35.79 29.07 -20.91
N TYR A 1027 -34.68 28.40 -21.20
CA TYR A 1027 -34.66 27.14 -21.95
C TYR A 1027 -34.75 25.88 -21.09
N LYS A 1028 -34.55 25.99 -19.77
CA LYS A 1028 -34.48 24.85 -18.87
C LYS A 1028 -35.27 25.13 -17.59
N ASP A 1029 -35.96 24.10 -17.11
CA ASP A 1029 -36.62 24.11 -15.82
C ASP A 1029 -35.59 24.00 -14.69
N ILE A 1030 -36.04 24.28 -13.46
CA ILE A 1030 -35.15 24.37 -12.30
C ILE A 1030 -34.39 23.06 -12.03
N ASP A 1031 -34.97 21.90 -12.34
CA ASP A 1031 -34.37 20.59 -12.08
C ASP A 1031 -33.13 20.30 -12.95
N TYR A 1032 -32.89 21.08 -14.02
CA TYR A 1032 -31.70 20.92 -14.86
C TYR A 1032 -30.40 21.15 -14.08
N GLY A 1033 -30.42 22.06 -13.10
CA GLY A 1033 -29.26 22.39 -12.26
C GLY A 1033 -29.14 23.89 -11.97
N THR A 1034 -27.92 24.30 -11.62
CA THR A 1034 -27.58 25.69 -11.26
C THR A 1034 -26.46 26.19 -12.16
N TYR A 1035 -26.46 27.48 -12.50
CA TYR A 1035 -25.50 28.05 -13.44
C TYR A 1035 -24.81 29.26 -12.81
N PRO A 1036 -23.52 29.16 -12.42
CA PRO A 1036 -22.70 30.34 -12.35
C PRO A 1036 -22.51 30.87 -13.77
N GLY A 1037 -22.31 32.16 -13.90
CA GLY A 1037 -22.31 32.81 -15.20
C GLY A 1037 -21.88 34.27 -15.11
N PHE A 1038 -21.82 34.89 -16.28
CA PHE A 1038 -21.39 36.26 -16.46
C PHE A 1038 -20.00 36.54 -15.89
N ALA A 1039 -18.98 35.77 -16.29
CA ALA A 1039 -17.58 36.05 -15.90
C ALA A 1039 -17.17 37.50 -16.26
N SER A 1040 -17.79 38.09 -17.28
CA SER A 1040 -17.62 39.49 -17.68
C SER A 1040 -18.25 40.52 -16.73
N ILE A 1041 -18.80 40.12 -15.59
CA ILE A 1041 -19.43 41.00 -14.59
C ILE A 1041 -18.90 40.67 -13.19
N THR A 1042 -18.75 41.68 -12.35
CA THR A 1042 -18.64 41.52 -10.89
C THR A 1042 -19.82 42.22 -10.21
N TYR A 1043 -20.63 41.48 -9.44
CA TYR A 1043 -21.61 42.07 -8.52
C TYR A 1043 -21.24 41.76 -7.07
N ILE A 1044 -21.09 42.82 -6.26
CA ILE A 1044 -20.84 42.74 -4.82
C ILE A 1044 -22.04 43.30 -4.07
N ALA A 1045 -22.70 42.44 -3.30
CA ALA A 1045 -23.88 42.84 -2.55
C ALA A 1045 -23.56 43.74 -1.34
N THR A 1046 -24.50 44.63 -1.04
CA THR A 1046 -24.47 45.50 0.14
C THR A 1046 -25.65 45.20 1.07
N SER A 1047 -25.62 45.75 2.27
CA SER A 1047 -26.76 45.73 3.19
C SER A 1047 -27.84 46.74 2.80
N GLY A 1048 -27.64 47.53 1.75
CA GLY A 1048 -28.59 48.52 1.26
C GLY A 1048 -29.71 47.89 0.45
N PHE A 1049 -30.89 48.50 0.51
CA PHE A 1049 -32.09 48.03 -0.15
C PHE A 1049 -32.75 49.17 -0.93
N HIS A 1050 -33.29 48.85 -2.10
CA HIS A 1050 -34.09 49.77 -2.90
C HIS A 1050 -35.55 49.33 -2.90
N ASP A 1051 -36.39 50.14 -2.28
CA ASP A 1051 -37.83 50.00 -2.39
C ASP A 1051 -38.35 50.67 -3.66
N SER A 1052 -38.91 49.87 -4.57
CA SER A 1052 -39.58 50.33 -5.81
C SER A 1052 -41.03 49.84 -5.90
N GLY A 1053 -41.58 49.28 -4.83
CA GLY A 1053 -42.92 48.70 -4.77
C GLY A 1053 -43.05 47.33 -5.45
N GLY A 1054 -43.79 46.43 -4.82
CA GLY A 1054 -44.13 45.11 -5.37
C GLY A 1054 -42.89 44.27 -5.73
N THR A 1055 -42.87 43.70 -6.94
CA THR A 1055 -41.81 42.77 -7.38
C THR A 1055 -40.46 43.45 -7.69
N GLY A 1056 -40.43 44.80 -7.76
CA GLY A 1056 -39.23 45.56 -8.15
C GLY A 1056 -38.21 45.74 -7.02
N SER A 1057 -38.65 45.67 -5.76
CA SER A 1057 -37.81 45.96 -4.61
C SER A 1057 -36.65 44.96 -4.50
N SER A 1058 -35.43 45.45 -4.25
CA SER A 1058 -34.22 44.66 -4.48
C SER A 1058 -33.01 45.18 -3.72
N CYS A 1059 -31.95 44.37 -3.68
CA CYS A 1059 -30.69 44.77 -3.11
C CYS A 1059 -29.90 45.76 -3.95
N LEU A 1060 -29.12 46.58 -3.25
CA LEU A 1060 -28.14 47.49 -3.83
C LEU A 1060 -26.77 46.81 -3.90
N ILE A 1061 -26.08 46.99 -5.02
CA ILE A 1061 -24.78 46.37 -5.28
C ILE A 1061 -23.76 47.37 -5.81
N LEU A 1062 -22.48 47.05 -5.64
CA LEU A 1062 -21.39 47.55 -6.48
C LEU A 1062 -21.30 46.64 -7.72
N SER A 1063 -21.18 47.23 -8.91
CA SER A 1063 -20.96 46.48 -10.15
C SER A 1063 -19.78 46.96 -10.97
N ILE A 1064 -19.14 46.04 -11.68
CA ILE A 1064 -18.22 46.30 -12.80
C ILE A 1064 -18.64 45.39 -13.96
N ASP A 1065 -18.75 45.91 -15.17
CA ASP A 1065 -19.25 45.17 -16.35
C ASP A 1065 -18.37 45.43 -17.59
N LYS A 1066 -17.80 44.36 -18.13
CA LYS A 1066 -16.95 44.37 -19.34
C LYS A 1066 -17.76 44.21 -20.63
N ARG A 1067 -19.04 43.86 -20.58
CA ARG A 1067 -19.83 43.67 -21.82
C ARG A 1067 -20.04 45.01 -22.51
N ASN A 1068 -20.29 44.97 -23.81
CA ASN A 1068 -20.46 46.19 -24.61
C ASN A 1068 -21.71 46.97 -24.18
N ASN A 1069 -21.53 47.98 -23.32
CA ASN A 1069 -22.61 48.80 -22.75
C ASN A 1069 -22.11 50.22 -22.41
N ASP A 1070 -23.02 51.13 -22.04
CA ASP A 1070 -22.70 52.54 -21.74
C ASP A 1070 -21.80 52.75 -20.49
N PHE A 1071 -21.49 51.69 -19.76
CA PHE A 1071 -20.70 51.67 -18.53
C PHE A 1071 -19.67 50.53 -18.57
N PHE A 1072 -19.04 50.35 -19.74
CA PHE A 1072 -17.95 49.39 -19.95
C PHE A 1072 -16.78 49.66 -19.00
N ASN A 1073 -16.36 48.65 -18.23
CA ASN A 1073 -15.25 48.68 -17.27
C ASN A 1073 -15.31 49.86 -16.29
N HIS A 1074 -16.51 50.13 -15.81
CA HIS A 1074 -16.80 51.22 -14.89
C HIS A 1074 -17.43 50.66 -13.61
N THR A 1075 -16.87 51.01 -12.45
CA THR A 1075 -17.50 50.78 -11.15
C THR A 1075 -18.73 51.67 -10.98
N LYS A 1076 -19.91 51.09 -10.77
CA LYS A 1076 -21.12 51.88 -10.49
C LYS A 1076 -21.99 51.24 -9.41
N PRO A 1077 -22.75 52.03 -8.64
CA PRO A 1077 -23.86 51.47 -7.89
C PRO A 1077 -24.93 51.03 -8.89
N VAL A 1078 -25.57 49.89 -8.64
CA VAL A 1078 -26.73 49.45 -9.42
C VAL A 1078 -27.94 49.42 -8.51
N ASP A 1079 -28.95 50.17 -8.90
CA ASP A 1079 -30.31 50.11 -8.39
C ASP A 1079 -31.14 49.07 -9.16
N GLY A 1080 -32.05 48.38 -8.49
CA GLY A 1080 -33.04 47.53 -9.16
C GLY A 1080 -32.56 46.13 -9.57
N THR A 1081 -31.60 45.54 -8.86
CA THR A 1081 -31.17 44.15 -9.10
C THR A 1081 -32.24 43.14 -8.65
N ASN A 1082 -31.84 41.92 -8.33
CA ASN A 1082 -32.75 40.83 -8.02
C ASN A 1082 -32.21 40.03 -6.84
N ASN A 1083 -33.06 39.79 -5.84
CA ASN A 1083 -32.64 39.18 -4.59
C ASN A 1083 -32.27 37.69 -4.77
N ALA A 1084 -32.73 37.06 -5.84
CA ALA A 1084 -32.48 35.65 -6.16
C ALA A 1084 -31.12 35.37 -6.83
N TYR A 1085 -30.39 36.39 -7.31
CA TYR A 1085 -29.01 36.17 -7.78
C TYR A 1085 -28.11 35.67 -6.65
N GLY A 1086 -27.12 34.83 -6.98
CA GLY A 1086 -26.01 34.56 -6.08
C GLY A 1086 -24.92 35.62 -6.28
N PHE A 1087 -24.72 36.45 -5.26
CA PHE A 1087 -23.77 37.55 -5.27
C PHE A 1087 -22.44 37.17 -4.63
N THR A 1088 -21.37 37.81 -5.08
CA THR A 1088 -20.14 37.87 -4.29
C THR A 1088 -20.32 38.88 -3.14
N VAL A 1089 -19.58 38.71 -2.05
CA VAL A 1089 -19.62 39.65 -0.92
C VAL A 1089 -18.22 40.05 -0.50
N ARG A 1090 -18.05 41.33 -0.16
CA ARG A 1090 -16.78 41.90 0.32
C ARG A 1090 -17.03 42.64 1.64
N PRO A 1091 -16.86 41.97 2.78
CA PRO A 1091 -17.18 42.53 4.09
C PRO A 1091 -16.35 43.77 4.47
N ILE A 1092 -16.83 44.48 5.49
CA ILE A 1092 -16.10 45.52 6.22
C ILE A 1092 -15.91 45.12 7.69
N ARG A 1093 -14.95 45.72 8.37
CA ARG A 1093 -14.75 45.54 9.81
C ARG A 1093 -15.95 46.07 10.60
N ASP A 1094 -16.34 45.34 11.64
CA ASP A 1094 -17.39 45.75 12.58
C ASP A 1094 -16.82 46.60 13.75
N GLY A 1095 -17.68 47.14 14.60
CA GLY A 1095 -17.31 47.86 15.83
C GLY A 1095 -16.99 49.35 15.68
N GLN A 1096 -17.20 49.92 14.49
CA GLN A 1096 -16.87 51.32 14.16
C GLN A 1096 -17.90 52.35 14.70
N THR A 1097 -18.21 52.33 16.01
CA THR A 1097 -19.30 53.14 16.63
C THR A 1097 -18.89 54.11 17.75
N GLY A 1098 -17.65 54.06 18.26
CA GLY A 1098 -17.19 54.82 19.44
C GLY A 1098 -16.18 55.96 19.17
N THR A 1099 -15.66 56.61 20.22
CA THR A 1099 -14.58 57.65 20.17
C THR A 1099 -13.15 57.10 20.15
N GLY A 1100 -12.93 55.80 20.32
CA GLY A 1100 -11.62 55.14 20.14
C GLY A 1100 -11.32 54.81 18.68
N ASN A 1101 -10.04 54.80 18.32
CA ASN A 1101 -9.52 54.44 16.99
C ASN A 1101 -9.84 53.00 16.60
#